data_AF-G0P0Y7-F1
#
_entry.id   AF-G0P0Y7-F1
#
_cell.length_a   1.000
_cell.length_b   1.000
_cell.length_c   1.000
_cell.angle_alpha   90.00
_cell.angle_beta   90.00
_cell.angle_gamma   90.00
#
_symmetry.space_group_name_H-M   'P 1'
#
loop_
_entity.id
_entity.type
_entity.pdbx_description
1 polymer ?
#
loop_
_entity_poly.entity_id
_entity_poly.type
_entity_poly.pdbx_seq_one_letter_code
_entity_poly.pdbx_strand_id
1 'polypeptide(L)'
;MIFQQKGFLSFPQGVYGLSRSHVPTESRPGHVAIFAGITEDISAVAKGWKKNPVQFDSVFNRSSRSWMWGSPDIVNLFDDLPNADSFSYSADEEDFASADASNLDKWVFDHFEEYFLKAEEDSELKTKLNEPKSVFFLHLLGIDTNGHGNKPRSKQYIENIKGMQMQSLSQCIFLFVVVDSGIEKVQKLVDQFFGDNKTAWLFTSDHGMTDWGSHGAGSDDEVLTPFVAWGAGIKKGGPKLDIHQIDLAPLISSLIGVPIPVNSMGILPVQLMDSRISSYEFKAIEANFRQLKEQIVFLKNAKSNRFWFRQFDKFGDKAMDSLRNTLTQLGRDRRFSVATSLFADNAHLMKEAIVFYHRYDRQMLGAAVSCSFIAWIAIVVSFLHNSTPKNKYDLLIPRQVFIPPFILAAIFSVYCSLNLSQTIYICLPVYLISVVENHSQISKHVKEFAATLFAQPDWLNKLLSVDLFVKPFIGFIIFTVTIFIFVLTFMDRAFLAAVFILLAFLPNFYPHAIVSNWSKTWTSTCLLLCIFPFLPAVGVSTHIILCILSPLALSFICHHLSRLPHLSRTQRLFQNMVFIHLIVAIFIAVVNYVFEKPPSIARWISWISIPVSAVAPCLITEPYIVDRLIAYALCFYVPYSLLSISYESLFVLIFLIVLALFVRFEFGHLSDIEFLQLKIDSVKAATGEYVELRRAVVCVSFVLCTLFGTGNFASINSFNPSTLNLFISVFSPFTMAILLVLKLLLPILLVSMAFAAVVRFDQESIQRLCCFSLIFTDFMSMCFFHQLRDEGSWLDIGMSISQFIVSMCISLALLILLSLSSHMMSLDSKFQFKFKQLKEVESAVPDRFRDDGSA
;
A
#
# COMPACT_ATOMS: atom_id res chain seq x y z
N MET A 1 -27.79 -9.41 18.23
CA MET A 1 -29.16 -8.97 18.60
C MET A 1 -30.27 -9.59 17.70
N ILE A 2 -29.97 -10.66 16.96
CA ILE A 2 -30.91 -11.33 16.02
C ILE A 2 -31.81 -12.36 16.75
N PHE A 3 -31.29 -13.06 17.75
CA PHE A 3 -31.99 -14.21 18.38
C PHE A 3 -32.78 -13.91 19.66
N GLN A 4 -32.77 -12.67 20.17
CA GLN A 4 -33.32 -12.36 21.51
C GLN A 4 -34.84 -12.17 21.57
N GLN A 5 -35.53 -11.89 20.44
CA GLN A 5 -36.89 -11.33 20.49
C GLN A 5 -38.02 -12.27 20.02
N LYS A 6 -37.73 -13.44 19.44
CA LYS A 6 -38.77 -14.31 18.83
C LYS A 6 -38.95 -15.69 19.44
N GLY A 7 -38.23 -16.06 20.50
CA GLY A 7 -38.43 -17.38 21.15
C GLY A 7 -38.12 -18.60 20.27
N PHE A 8 -37.60 -18.41 19.05
CA PHE A 8 -37.30 -19.47 18.09
C PHE A 8 -36.03 -20.23 18.47
N LEU A 9 -35.00 -19.49 18.89
CA LEU A 9 -33.99 -19.96 19.82
C LEU A 9 -34.33 -19.39 21.18
N SER A 10 -35.29 -20.03 21.87
CA SER A 10 -35.25 -19.91 23.33
C SER A 10 -33.81 -20.31 23.76
N PHE A 11 -33.25 -19.55 24.69
CA PHE A 11 -31.91 -19.76 25.25
C PHE A 11 -31.52 -21.23 25.62
N PRO A 12 -32.41 -22.24 25.77
CA PRO A 12 -31.98 -23.60 26.09
C PRO A 12 -31.37 -24.43 24.95
N GLN A 13 -31.40 -24.04 23.66
CA GLN A 13 -31.10 -24.99 22.56
C GLN A 13 -29.70 -24.92 21.94
N GLY A 14 -28.90 -23.87 22.20
CA GLY A 14 -27.57 -23.72 21.61
C GLY A 14 -26.67 -22.73 22.37
N VAL A 15 -25.55 -22.35 21.77
CA VAL A 15 -24.59 -21.37 22.30
C VAL A 15 -24.46 -20.19 21.35
N TYR A 16 -24.29 -18.99 21.90
CA TYR A 16 -24.05 -17.77 21.13
C TYR A 16 -22.91 -16.96 21.74
N GLY A 17 -22.28 -16.14 20.91
CA GLY A 17 -21.01 -15.51 21.24
C GLY A 17 -20.61 -14.42 20.26
N LEU A 18 -19.36 -13.98 20.40
CA LEU A 18 -18.67 -13.25 19.34
C LEU A 18 -17.52 -14.12 18.85
N SER A 19 -17.33 -14.13 17.53
CA SER A 19 -16.07 -14.58 16.94
C SER A 19 -15.22 -13.34 16.67
N ARG A 20 -13.92 -13.41 16.96
CA ARG A 20 -12.97 -12.35 16.61
C ARG A 20 -12.23 -12.75 15.35
N SER A 21 -12.56 -12.07 14.26
CA SER A 21 -11.86 -12.16 12.98
C SER A 21 -10.42 -11.65 13.11
N HIS A 22 -9.54 -12.17 12.26
CA HIS A 22 -8.18 -11.67 12.15
C HIS A 22 -8.11 -10.62 11.03
N VAL A 23 -7.18 -9.71 11.17
CA VAL A 23 -6.89 -8.70 10.16
C VAL A 23 -6.03 -9.28 9.03
N PRO A 24 -6.27 -8.95 7.75
CA PRO A 24 -7.27 -8.02 7.24
C PRO A 24 -8.69 -8.59 7.29
N THR A 25 -9.67 -7.78 7.69
CA THR A 25 -11.09 -8.18 7.76
C THR A 25 -11.74 -8.09 6.36
N GLU A 26 -11.22 -8.90 5.45
CA GLU A 26 -11.70 -9.07 4.08
C GLU A 26 -12.34 -10.44 3.95
N SER A 27 -13.24 -10.62 2.97
CA SER A 27 -14.07 -11.82 2.92
C SER A 27 -13.26 -13.10 2.73
N ARG A 28 -12.29 -13.12 1.79
CA ARG A 28 -11.41 -14.28 1.60
C ARG A 28 -10.61 -14.63 2.87
N PRO A 29 -9.82 -13.72 3.46
CA PRO A 29 -9.05 -14.00 4.68
C PRO A 29 -9.92 -14.55 5.82
N GLY A 30 -11.12 -14.00 6.00
CA GLY A 30 -12.07 -14.50 7.01
C GLY A 30 -12.52 -15.94 6.73
N HIS A 31 -12.89 -16.27 5.50
CA HIS A 31 -13.27 -17.64 5.14
C HIS A 31 -12.11 -18.64 5.22
N VAL A 32 -10.89 -18.24 4.85
CA VAL A 32 -9.68 -19.05 5.07
C VAL A 32 -9.45 -19.30 6.55
N ALA A 33 -9.62 -18.28 7.40
CA ALA A 33 -9.52 -18.45 8.86
C ALA A 33 -10.58 -19.44 9.38
N ILE A 34 -11.84 -19.33 8.96
CA ILE A 34 -12.93 -20.21 9.38
C ILE A 34 -12.66 -21.67 9.01
N PHE A 35 -12.26 -21.94 7.76
CA PHE A 35 -12.22 -23.30 7.23
C PHE A 35 -10.83 -23.95 7.22
N ALA A 36 -9.74 -23.18 7.21
CA ALA A 36 -8.38 -23.70 7.27
C ALA A 36 -7.71 -23.49 8.63
N GLY A 37 -8.23 -22.57 9.45
CA GLY A 37 -7.70 -22.28 10.79
C GLY A 37 -6.37 -21.54 10.76
N ILE A 38 -6.04 -20.87 9.66
CA ILE A 38 -4.83 -20.07 9.50
C ILE A 38 -5.17 -18.60 9.26
N THR A 39 -4.28 -17.71 9.67
CA THR A 39 -4.29 -16.33 9.21
C THR A 39 -3.77 -16.28 7.77
N GLU A 40 -4.33 -15.41 6.95
CA GLU A 40 -4.00 -15.32 5.53
C GLU A 40 -2.52 -14.99 5.27
N ASP A 41 -1.96 -15.52 4.18
CA ASP A 41 -0.61 -15.22 3.71
C ASP A 41 -0.55 -13.87 2.98
N ILE A 42 0.30 -12.96 3.46
CA ILE A 42 0.54 -11.65 2.84
C ILE A 42 0.90 -11.75 1.36
N SER A 43 1.53 -12.84 0.93
CA SER A 43 1.87 -13.08 -0.47
C SER A 43 0.66 -13.07 -1.41
N ALA A 44 -0.55 -13.36 -0.91
CA ALA A 44 -1.79 -13.32 -1.67
C ALA A 44 -2.17 -11.91 -2.14
N VAL A 45 -1.55 -10.85 -1.58
CA VAL A 45 -1.67 -9.47 -2.10
C VAL A 45 -1.27 -9.39 -3.58
N ALA A 46 -0.30 -10.18 -4.02
CA ALA A 46 0.16 -10.20 -5.41
C ALA A 46 -0.88 -10.77 -6.38
N LYS A 47 -1.93 -11.42 -5.86
CA LYS A 47 -3.08 -11.94 -6.63
C LYS A 47 -4.36 -11.16 -6.34
N GLY A 48 -4.26 -10.00 -5.71
CA GLY A 48 -5.41 -9.20 -5.28
C GLY A 48 -6.37 -9.98 -4.38
N TRP A 49 -5.87 -10.99 -3.66
CA TRP A 49 -6.68 -11.86 -2.79
C TRP A 49 -7.81 -12.59 -3.52
N LYS A 50 -7.69 -12.79 -4.83
CA LYS A 50 -8.69 -13.55 -5.61
C LYS A 50 -8.33 -15.01 -5.82
N LYS A 51 -7.10 -15.43 -5.46
CA LYS A 51 -6.59 -16.79 -5.67
C LYS A 51 -5.67 -17.22 -4.55
N ASN A 52 -5.62 -18.53 -4.28
CA ASN A 52 -4.67 -19.16 -3.37
C ASN A 52 -3.26 -19.12 -3.99
N PRO A 53 -2.30 -18.29 -3.51
CA PRO A 53 -0.93 -18.31 -4.03
C PRO A 53 -0.17 -19.56 -3.58
N VAL A 54 -0.56 -20.11 -2.43
CA VAL A 54 -0.01 -21.29 -1.79
C VAL A 54 -1.19 -22.19 -1.44
N GLN A 55 -1.07 -23.48 -1.78
CA GLN A 55 -2.08 -24.45 -1.41
C GLN A 55 -2.07 -24.66 0.11
N PHE A 56 -3.25 -24.73 0.71
CA PHE A 56 -3.43 -25.07 2.11
C PHE A 56 -4.54 -26.10 2.25
N ASP A 57 -4.52 -26.78 3.39
CA ASP A 57 -5.53 -27.76 3.77
C ASP A 57 -6.69 -27.07 4.50
N SER A 58 -7.91 -27.54 4.29
CA SER A 58 -9.13 -27.00 4.90
C SER A 58 -10.06 -28.11 5.37
N VAL A 59 -11.11 -27.76 6.10
CA VAL A 59 -12.17 -28.69 6.49
C VAL A 59 -12.79 -29.37 5.26
N PHE A 60 -12.94 -28.65 4.15
CA PHE A 60 -13.50 -29.20 2.91
C PHE A 60 -12.59 -30.29 2.31
N ASN A 61 -11.26 -30.09 2.32
CA ASN A 61 -10.30 -31.13 1.93
C ASN A 61 -10.40 -32.41 2.78
N ARG A 62 -10.85 -32.27 4.03
CA ARG A 62 -10.94 -33.37 5.01
C ARG A 62 -12.33 -34.01 5.10
N SER A 63 -13.35 -33.36 4.54
CA SER A 63 -14.72 -33.86 4.47
C SER A 63 -14.86 -35.00 3.46
N SER A 64 -15.88 -35.85 3.61
CA SER A 64 -16.20 -36.83 2.57
C SER A 64 -16.81 -36.15 1.34
N ARG A 65 -17.68 -35.15 1.59
CA ARG A 65 -18.37 -34.37 0.57
C ARG A 65 -18.69 -32.97 1.10
N SER A 66 -18.60 -31.98 0.23
CA SER A 66 -18.87 -30.58 0.51
C SER A 66 -19.80 -30.00 -0.54
N TRP A 67 -20.82 -29.26 -0.13
CA TRP A 67 -21.71 -28.53 -1.03
C TRP A 67 -21.75 -27.07 -0.64
N MET A 68 -21.60 -26.18 -1.63
CA MET A 68 -21.42 -24.76 -1.40
C MET A 68 -22.35 -23.94 -2.29
N TRP A 69 -23.08 -22.99 -1.70
CA TRP A 69 -23.94 -22.05 -2.43
C TRP A 69 -23.59 -20.62 -2.07
N GLY A 70 -23.45 -19.74 -3.07
CA GLY A 70 -23.27 -18.31 -2.82
C GLY A 70 -22.47 -17.57 -3.89
N SER A 71 -21.70 -16.58 -3.45
CA SER A 71 -20.94 -15.71 -4.34
C SER A 71 -19.82 -16.49 -5.05
N PRO A 72 -19.67 -16.32 -6.38
CA PRO A 72 -18.58 -16.95 -7.13
C PRO A 72 -17.19 -16.54 -6.64
N ASP A 73 -17.02 -15.40 -5.98
CA ASP A 73 -15.74 -14.97 -5.44
C ASP A 73 -15.34 -15.74 -4.15
N ILE A 74 -16.30 -16.39 -3.47
CA ILE A 74 -16.08 -17.09 -2.20
C ILE A 74 -16.23 -18.60 -2.32
N VAL A 75 -17.28 -19.10 -2.98
CA VAL A 75 -17.45 -20.56 -3.09
C VAL A 75 -16.39 -21.19 -3.98
N ASN A 76 -15.92 -20.46 -5.01
CA ASN A 76 -14.85 -20.93 -5.89
C ASN A 76 -13.46 -20.84 -5.25
N LEU A 77 -13.37 -20.39 -3.99
CA LEU A 77 -12.11 -20.43 -3.24
C LEU A 77 -11.72 -21.86 -2.85
N PHE A 78 -12.72 -22.74 -2.75
CA PHE A 78 -12.63 -24.10 -2.21
C PHE A 78 -13.20 -25.17 -3.16
N ASP A 79 -13.52 -24.81 -4.41
CA ASP A 79 -14.21 -25.67 -5.38
C ASP A 79 -13.30 -26.58 -6.22
N ASP A 80 -11.98 -26.31 -6.27
CA ASP A 80 -10.98 -27.12 -6.99
C ASP A 80 -10.69 -28.47 -6.27
N LEU A 81 -11.71 -29.04 -5.62
CA LEU A 81 -11.66 -30.27 -4.85
C LEU A 81 -12.60 -31.32 -5.47
N PRO A 82 -12.15 -32.58 -5.63
CA PRO A 82 -12.97 -33.63 -6.24
C PRO A 82 -14.21 -33.99 -5.42
N ASN A 83 -14.22 -33.62 -4.14
CA ASN A 83 -15.30 -33.86 -3.19
C ASN A 83 -16.14 -32.60 -2.89
N ALA A 84 -15.97 -31.51 -3.65
CA ALA A 84 -16.76 -30.29 -3.49
C ALA A 84 -17.66 -30.03 -4.71
N ASP A 85 -18.90 -29.64 -4.48
CA ASP A 85 -19.82 -29.12 -5.49
C ASP A 85 -20.17 -27.67 -5.13
N SER A 86 -19.92 -26.73 -6.05
CA SER A 86 -20.22 -25.30 -5.87
C SER A 86 -21.33 -24.82 -6.81
N PHE A 87 -22.21 -23.96 -6.29
CA PHE A 87 -23.31 -23.34 -7.03
C PHE A 87 -23.30 -21.84 -6.77
N SER A 88 -23.24 -21.04 -7.83
CA SER A 88 -23.21 -19.58 -7.73
C SER A 88 -24.11 -18.89 -8.75
N TYR A 89 -24.64 -17.73 -8.39
CA TYR A 89 -25.22 -16.78 -9.34
C TYR A 89 -24.13 -16.17 -10.24
N SER A 90 -24.53 -15.42 -11.28
CA SER A 90 -23.59 -14.73 -12.16
C SER A 90 -22.85 -13.61 -11.41
N ALA A 91 -21.57 -13.40 -11.71
CA ALA A 91 -20.79 -12.29 -11.14
C ALA A 91 -21.38 -10.91 -11.51
N ASP A 92 -22.11 -10.80 -12.63
CA ASP A 92 -22.78 -9.56 -13.03
C ASP A 92 -23.97 -9.19 -12.12
N GLU A 93 -24.46 -10.13 -11.31
CA GLU A 93 -25.53 -9.89 -10.33
C GLU A 93 -25.02 -9.23 -9.04
N GLU A 94 -23.70 -9.17 -8.84
CA GLU A 94 -23.04 -8.47 -7.72
C GLU A 94 -22.94 -6.95 -7.96
N ASP A 95 -24.08 -6.30 -8.26
CA ASP A 95 -24.12 -4.85 -8.47
C ASP A 95 -24.23 -4.08 -7.15
N PHE A 96 -23.11 -3.51 -6.69
CA PHE A 96 -23.04 -2.65 -5.51
C PHE A 96 -23.81 -1.33 -5.64
N ALA A 97 -24.23 -0.94 -6.86
CA ALA A 97 -25.08 0.22 -7.11
C ALA A 97 -26.58 -0.15 -7.18
N SER A 98 -26.92 -1.44 -7.06
CA SER A 98 -28.30 -1.88 -7.01
C SER A 98 -29.01 -1.37 -5.75
N ALA A 99 -30.31 -1.09 -5.88
CA ALA A 99 -31.10 -0.51 -4.79
C ALA A 99 -31.38 -1.49 -3.64
N ASP A 100 -31.26 -2.80 -3.87
CA ASP A 100 -31.47 -3.87 -2.87
C ASP A 100 -30.73 -5.16 -3.27
N ALA A 101 -29.71 -5.53 -2.50
CA ALA A 101 -28.92 -6.74 -2.70
C ALA A 101 -29.49 -8.01 -2.02
N SER A 102 -30.67 -7.94 -1.40
CA SER A 102 -31.28 -9.07 -0.68
C SER A 102 -31.61 -10.28 -1.57
N ASN A 103 -31.69 -10.08 -2.89
CA ASN A 103 -31.96 -11.14 -3.86
C ASN A 103 -30.82 -12.17 -3.96
N LEU A 104 -29.58 -11.77 -3.65
CA LEU A 104 -28.43 -12.68 -3.62
C LEU A 104 -28.60 -13.75 -2.52
N ASP A 105 -29.11 -13.33 -1.36
CA ASP A 105 -29.36 -14.24 -0.23
C ASP A 105 -30.59 -15.14 -0.51
N LYS A 106 -31.63 -14.58 -1.15
CA LYS A 106 -32.80 -15.38 -1.59
C LYS A 106 -32.40 -16.45 -2.58
N TRP A 107 -31.55 -16.11 -3.55
CA TRP A 107 -31.02 -17.07 -4.53
C TRP A 107 -30.41 -18.28 -3.85
N VAL A 108 -29.56 -18.06 -2.83
CA VAL A 108 -28.91 -19.14 -2.07
C VAL A 108 -29.93 -20.05 -1.38
N PHE A 109 -30.92 -19.46 -0.70
CA PHE A 109 -31.95 -20.24 -0.01
C PHE A 109 -32.85 -21.02 -0.99
N ASP A 110 -33.30 -20.37 -2.07
CA ASP A 110 -34.19 -20.98 -3.06
C ASP A 110 -33.50 -22.14 -3.80
N HIS A 111 -32.24 -21.96 -4.20
CA HIS A 111 -31.48 -23.02 -4.89
C HIS A 111 -31.11 -24.16 -3.95
N PHE A 112 -30.81 -23.88 -2.67
CA PHE A 112 -30.60 -24.92 -1.68
C PHE A 112 -31.85 -25.77 -1.50
N GLU A 113 -33.02 -25.13 -1.38
CA GLU A 113 -34.31 -25.83 -1.24
C GLU A 113 -34.65 -26.66 -2.48
N GLU A 114 -34.54 -26.06 -3.67
CA GLU A 114 -34.77 -26.77 -4.94
C GLU A 114 -33.87 -28.02 -5.03
N TYR A 115 -32.61 -27.91 -4.64
CA TYR A 115 -31.66 -29.00 -4.70
C TYR A 115 -32.02 -30.16 -3.74
N PHE A 116 -32.47 -29.84 -2.51
CA PHE A 116 -32.93 -30.84 -1.55
C PHE A 116 -34.27 -31.48 -1.96
N LEU A 117 -35.20 -30.71 -2.53
CA LEU A 117 -36.46 -31.24 -3.06
C LEU A 117 -36.21 -32.18 -4.24
N LYS A 118 -35.33 -31.80 -5.16
CA LYS A 118 -34.91 -32.67 -6.28
C LYS A 118 -34.27 -33.96 -5.77
N ALA A 119 -33.52 -33.91 -4.68
CA ALA A 119 -32.91 -35.09 -4.09
C ALA A 119 -33.93 -36.07 -3.48
N GLU A 120 -35.16 -35.64 -3.16
CA GLU A 120 -36.21 -36.59 -2.78
C GLU A 120 -36.66 -37.48 -3.95
N GLU A 121 -36.51 -36.99 -5.19
CA GLU A 121 -36.88 -37.68 -6.42
C GLU A 121 -35.70 -38.40 -7.09
N ASP A 122 -34.46 -37.94 -6.85
CA ASP A 122 -33.23 -38.51 -7.40
C ASP A 122 -32.48 -39.35 -6.37
N SER A 123 -32.54 -40.68 -6.52
CA SER A 123 -31.90 -41.62 -5.59
C SER A 123 -30.37 -41.52 -5.53
N GLU A 124 -29.71 -41.13 -6.62
CA GLU A 124 -28.25 -40.98 -6.64
C GLU A 124 -27.86 -39.72 -5.86
N LEU A 125 -28.58 -38.62 -6.10
CA LEU A 125 -28.38 -37.37 -5.38
C LEU A 125 -28.69 -37.53 -3.89
N LYS A 126 -29.78 -38.22 -3.54
CA LYS A 126 -30.12 -38.54 -2.16
C LYS A 126 -29.01 -39.30 -1.46
N THR A 127 -28.42 -40.28 -2.15
CA THR A 127 -27.32 -41.08 -1.61
C THR A 127 -26.10 -40.20 -1.35
N LYS A 128 -25.74 -39.34 -2.30
CA LYS A 128 -24.62 -38.38 -2.15
C LYS A 128 -24.84 -37.43 -0.97
N LEU A 129 -26.04 -36.83 -0.84
CA LEU A 129 -26.37 -35.93 0.27
C LEU A 129 -26.36 -36.61 1.65
N ASN A 130 -26.62 -37.92 1.69
CA ASN A 130 -26.59 -38.72 2.93
C ASN A 130 -25.20 -39.30 3.27
N GLU A 131 -24.16 -38.95 2.51
CA GLU A 131 -22.81 -39.36 2.87
C GLU A 131 -22.41 -38.82 4.24
N PRO A 132 -21.75 -39.61 5.11
CA PRO A 132 -21.32 -39.13 6.42
C PRO A 132 -20.15 -38.15 6.30
N LYS A 133 -20.01 -37.27 7.30
CA LYS A 133 -18.95 -36.25 7.37
C LYS A 133 -19.02 -35.22 6.23
N SER A 134 -20.24 -34.83 5.96
CA SER A 134 -20.68 -33.92 4.92
C SER A 134 -20.72 -32.48 5.43
N VAL A 135 -20.36 -31.51 4.59
CA VAL A 135 -20.38 -30.07 4.92
C VAL A 135 -21.26 -29.32 3.94
N PHE A 136 -22.26 -28.60 4.45
CA PHE A 136 -23.10 -27.69 3.68
C PHE A 136 -22.74 -26.25 4.03
N PHE A 137 -22.27 -25.48 3.05
CA PHE A 137 -21.84 -24.10 3.21
C PHE A 137 -22.74 -23.17 2.40
N LEU A 138 -23.48 -22.30 3.09
CA LEU A 138 -24.33 -21.28 2.47
C LEU A 138 -23.69 -19.91 2.75
N HIS A 139 -23.21 -19.26 1.70
CA HIS A 139 -22.60 -17.94 1.76
C HIS A 139 -23.59 -16.85 1.35
N LEU A 140 -23.92 -15.96 2.29
CA LEU A 140 -24.93 -14.92 2.14
C LEU A 140 -24.27 -13.54 1.97
N LEU A 141 -24.14 -13.09 0.72
CA LEU A 141 -23.43 -11.85 0.35
C LEU A 141 -24.28 -10.58 0.52
N GLY A 142 -25.62 -10.69 0.50
CA GLY A 142 -26.51 -9.53 0.38
C GLY A 142 -26.39 -8.51 1.52
N ILE A 143 -26.00 -8.94 2.72
CA ILE A 143 -25.76 -8.04 3.85
C ILE A 143 -24.51 -7.18 3.61
N ASP A 144 -23.43 -7.75 3.10
CA ASP A 144 -22.19 -7.03 2.82
C ASP A 144 -22.40 -5.99 1.71
N THR A 145 -23.01 -6.40 0.58
CA THR A 145 -23.33 -5.51 -0.54
C THR A 145 -24.20 -4.33 -0.10
N ASN A 146 -25.23 -4.59 0.71
CA ASN A 146 -26.06 -3.53 1.30
C ASN A 146 -25.27 -2.64 2.29
N GLY A 147 -24.29 -3.21 3.01
CA GLY A 147 -23.41 -2.46 3.90
C GLY A 147 -22.53 -1.45 3.16
N HIS A 148 -21.94 -1.84 2.04
CA HIS A 148 -21.16 -0.93 1.18
C HIS A 148 -22.02 0.13 0.51
N GLY A 149 -23.09 -0.29 -0.17
CA GLY A 149 -23.92 0.57 -1.02
C GLY A 149 -24.87 1.47 -0.22
N ASN A 150 -25.61 0.90 0.74
CA ASN A 150 -26.66 1.59 1.48
C ASN A 150 -26.26 2.02 2.90
N LYS A 151 -25.10 1.56 3.39
CA LYS A 151 -24.55 1.79 4.75
C LYS A 151 -25.24 0.99 5.84
N PRO A 152 -24.50 0.60 6.90
CA PRO A 152 -25.11 0.03 8.09
C PRO A 152 -26.18 0.96 8.67
N ARG A 153 -27.26 0.38 9.18
CA ARG A 153 -28.49 1.06 9.67
C ARG A 153 -29.46 1.57 8.59
N SER A 154 -29.15 1.43 7.30
CA SER A 154 -30.15 1.66 6.26
C SER A 154 -31.33 0.68 6.36
N LYS A 155 -32.46 1.07 5.77
CA LYS A 155 -33.65 0.21 5.72
C LYS A 155 -33.34 -1.12 5.02
N GLN A 156 -32.64 -1.07 3.89
CA GLN A 156 -32.21 -2.22 3.11
C GLN A 156 -31.34 -3.18 3.92
N TYR A 157 -30.32 -2.65 4.62
CA TYR A 157 -29.44 -3.45 5.47
C TYR A 157 -30.21 -4.11 6.63
N ILE A 158 -31.08 -3.35 7.30
CA ILE A 158 -31.87 -3.85 8.44
C ILE A 158 -32.92 -4.88 7.98
N GLU A 159 -33.63 -4.63 6.88
CA GLU A 159 -34.65 -5.55 6.35
C GLU A 159 -34.02 -6.86 5.85
N ASN A 160 -32.79 -6.82 5.33
CA ASN A 160 -32.06 -8.04 4.97
C ASN A 160 -31.73 -8.91 6.21
N ILE A 161 -31.42 -8.28 7.36
CA ILE A 161 -31.00 -8.95 8.61
C ILE A 161 -32.17 -9.33 9.53
N LYS A 162 -33.06 -8.39 9.86
CA LYS A 162 -33.88 -8.41 11.08
C LYS A 162 -35.38 -8.33 10.77
N GLY A 163 -36.15 -9.23 11.41
CA GLY A 163 -37.59 -9.07 11.55
C GLY A 163 -37.93 -7.95 12.55
N MET A 164 -38.68 -6.93 12.11
CA MET A 164 -39.14 -5.85 12.98
C MET A 164 -40.43 -6.25 13.72
N GLN A 165 -40.47 -5.99 15.03
CA GLN A 165 -41.65 -6.11 15.90
C GLN A 165 -42.54 -4.88 15.71
N MET A 166 -43.77 -5.06 15.21
CA MET A 166 -44.80 -4.01 15.15
C MET A 166 -45.25 -3.63 16.57
N GLN A 167 -45.26 -2.33 16.88
CA GLN A 167 -45.93 -1.77 18.07
C GLN A 167 -47.33 -1.18 17.78
N SER A 168 -47.90 -1.32 16.56
CA SER A 168 -49.29 -0.90 16.34
C SER A 168 -50.02 -1.74 15.29
N LEU A 169 -51.23 -2.16 15.64
CA LEU A 169 -52.03 -3.23 15.02
C LEU A 169 -52.77 -2.83 13.71
N SER A 170 -52.20 -1.97 12.86
CA SER A 170 -52.94 -1.45 11.70
C SER A 170 -52.03 -1.07 10.52
N GLN A 171 -51.45 -2.08 9.86
CA GLN A 171 -51.12 -2.11 8.41
C GLN A 171 -50.25 -3.35 8.14
N CYS A 172 -50.90 -4.48 7.78
CA CYS A 172 -50.20 -5.60 7.18
C CYS A 172 -49.94 -5.28 5.70
N ILE A 173 -48.73 -4.84 5.40
CA ILE A 173 -48.14 -4.94 4.06
C ILE A 173 -46.97 -5.92 4.22
N PHE A 174 -46.97 -6.99 3.44
CA PHE A 174 -45.93 -8.04 3.39
C PHE A 174 -44.54 -7.39 3.37
N LEU A 175 -43.82 -7.46 4.49
CA LEU A 175 -42.48 -6.88 4.63
C LEU A 175 -41.45 -8.00 4.51
N PHE A 176 -40.57 -7.89 3.52
CA PHE A 176 -39.58 -8.89 3.13
C PHE A 176 -38.60 -9.19 4.28
N VAL A 177 -38.56 -10.45 4.71
CA VAL A 177 -37.61 -11.02 5.69
C VAL A 177 -36.77 -12.02 4.90
N VAL A 178 -35.43 -11.95 5.00
CA VAL A 178 -34.57 -12.80 4.14
C VAL A 178 -33.73 -13.76 4.97
N VAL A 179 -32.73 -13.28 5.72
CA VAL A 179 -31.77 -14.19 6.38
C VAL A 179 -32.40 -14.96 7.56
N ASP A 180 -33.13 -14.29 8.47
CA ASP A 180 -33.75 -14.94 9.65
C ASP A 180 -34.75 -16.04 9.25
N SER A 181 -35.65 -15.74 8.31
CA SER A 181 -36.62 -16.71 7.79
C SER A 181 -36.00 -17.78 6.90
N GLY A 182 -34.97 -17.43 6.13
CA GLY A 182 -34.24 -18.38 5.30
C GLY A 182 -33.56 -19.46 6.14
N ILE A 183 -32.89 -19.07 7.24
CA ILE A 183 -32.28 -20.00 8.18
C ILE A 183 -33.33 -20.94 8.80
N GLU A 184 -34.48 -20.41 9.24
CA GLU A 184 -35.58 -21.22 9.78
C GLU A 184 -36.08 -22.25 8.76
N LYS A 185 -36.26 -21.83 7.50
CA LYS A 185 -36.74 -22.69 6.41
C LYS A 185 -35.74 -23.79 6.09
N VAL A 186 -34.47 -23.44 5.94
CA VAL A 186 -33.36 -24.38 5.69
C VAL A 186 -33.26 -25.39 6.83
N GLN A 187 -33.35 -24.95 8.09
CA GLN A 187 -33.31 -25.87 9.22
C GLN A 187 -34.46 -26.89 9.17
N LYS A 188 -35.70 -26.44 8.97
CA LYS A 188 -36.86 -27.34 8.87
C LYS A 188 -36.70 -28.36 7.74
N LEU A 189 -36.21 -27.91 6.59
CA LEU A 189 -35.98 -28.77 5.43
C LEU A 189 -34.93 -29.84 5.72
N VAL A 190 -33.78 -29.45 6.28
CA VAL A 190 -32.68 -30.35 6.64
C VAL A 190 -33.10 -31.34 7.74
N ASP A 191 -33.78 -30.86 8.79
CA ASP A 191 -34.28 -31.69 9.88
C ASP A 191 -35.29 -32.73 9.37
N GLN A 192 -36.14 -32.35 8.40
CA GLN A 192 -37.10 -33.26 7.76
C GLN A 192 -36.42 -34.27 6.81
N PHE A 193 -35.46 -33.82 5.99
CA PHE A 193 -34.79 -34.65 4.99
C PHE A 193 -33.94 -35.76 5.63
N PHE A 194 -33.15 -35.42 6.65
CA PHE A 194 -32.27 -36.40 7.32
C PHE A 194 -32.99 -37.16 8.44
N GLY A 195 -33.85 -36.49 9.22
CA GLY A 195 -34.66 -37.11 10.28
C GLY A 195 -33.86 -37.80 11.39
N ASP A 196 -32.55 -37.58 11.51
CA ASP A 196 -31.66 -38.34 12.39
C ASP A 196 -31.14 -37.56 13.61
N ASN A 197 -31.43 -36.25 13.68
CA ASN A 197 -30.93 -35.32 14.69
C ASN A 197 -29.39 -35.29 14.83
N LYS A 198 -28.64 -35.56 13.75
CA LYS A 198 -27.16 -35.55 13.74
C LYS A 198 -26.55 -34.31 13.09
N THR A 199 -27.36 -33.37 12.63
CA THR A 199 -26.89 -32.11 12.07
C THR A 199 -26.40 -31.16 13.15
N ALA A 200 -25.20 -30.60 12.97
CA ALA A 200 -24.68 -29.49 13.74
C ALA A 200 -24.77 -28.22 12.90
N TRP A 201 -25.22 -27.12 13.51
CA TRP A 201 -25.40 -25.83 12.86
C TRP A 201 -24.38 -24.83 13.35
N LEU A 202 -23.82 -24.06 12.43
CA LEU A 202 -22.87 -22.99 12.68
C LEU A 202 -23.29 -21.76 11.88
N PHE A 203 -23.60 -20.67 12.57
CA PHE A 203 -23.89 -19.38 11.97
C PHE A 203 -22.84 -18.37 12.43
N THR A 204 -22.08 -17.83 11.48
CA THR A 204 -21.01 -16.89 11.75
C THR A 204 -20.84 -15.94 10.56
N SER A 205 -19.95 -14.96 10.71
CA SER A 205 -19.48 -14.14 9.59
C SER A 205 -17.95 -14.05 9.59
N ASP A 206 -17.41 -13.79 8.40
CA ASP A 206 -16.04 -13.51 8.05
C ASP A 206 -15.53 -12.17 8.60
N HIS A 207 -16.34 -11.11 8.56
CA HIS A 207 -16.00 -9.78 9.12
C HIS A 207 -17.22 -8.95 9.54
N GLY A 208 -16.97 -7.87 10.25
CA GLY A 208 -17.93 -6.82 10.55
C GLY A 208 -17.92 -5.70 9.51
N MET A 209 -18.51 -4.56 9.84
CA MET A 209 -18.66 -3.42 8.93
C MET A 209 -18.71 -2.11 9.72
N THR A 210 -17.93 -1.11 9.32
CA THR A 210 -17.96 0.24 9.90
C THR A 210 -19.23 1.01 9.51
N ASP A 211 -19.64 1.99 10.33
CA ASP A 211 -20.84 2.82 10.08
C ASP A 211 -20.85 3.54 8.70
N TRP A 212 -19.69 3.78 8.08
CA TRP A 212 -19.59 4.38 6.74
C TRP A 212 -19.53 3.34 5.60
N GLY A 213 -19.78 2.06 5.89
CA GLY A 213 -19.88 0.98 4.90
C GLY A 213 -18.53 0.63 4.30
N SER A 214 -17.56 0.33 5.15
CA SER A 214 -16.23 -0.15 4.77
C SER A 214 -15.75 -1.19 5.79
N HIS A 215 -14.90 -2.11 5.33
CA HIS A 215 -14.15 -3.06 6.14
C HIS A 215 -12.73 -3.23 5.57
N GLY A 216 -11.89 -4.00 6.27
CA GLY A 216 -10.52 -4.37 5.86
C GLY A 216 -9.46 -3.92 6.87
N ALA A 217 -9.83 -3.03 7.79
CA ALA A 217 -8.99 -2.56 8.89
C ALA A 217 -9.22 -3.40 10.16
N GLY A 218 -8.85 -2.85 11.31
CA GLY A 218 -8.81 -3.57 12.59
C GLY A 218 -9.69 -2.97 13.68
N SER A 219 -10.72 -2.19 13.33
CA SER A 219 -11.65 -1.64 14.33
C SER A 219 -12.52 -2.75 14.93
N ASP A 220 -13.02 -2.52 16.14
CA ASP A 220 -13.92 -3.48 16.80
C ASP A 220 -15.21 -3.74 15.98
N ASP A 221 -15.68 -2.74 15.23
CA ASP A 221 -16.82 -2.86 14.31
C ASP A 221 -16.54 -3.82 13.15
N GLU A 222 -15.27 -4.05 12.81
CA GLU A 222 -14.82 -4.92 11.71
C GLU A 222 -14.36 -6.30 12.19
N VAL A 223 -13.71 -6.39 13.35
CA VAL A 223 -13.15 -7.67 13.82
C VAL A 223 -14.13 -8.50 14.64
N LEU A 224 -15.19 -7.91 15.20
CA LEU A 224 -16.19 -8.63 15.99
C LEU A 224 -17.31 -9.15 15.10
N THR A 225 -17.39 -10.46 14.91
CA THR A 225 -18.41 -11.12 14.10
C THR A 225 -19.40 -11.90 14.97
N PRO A 226 -20.68 -12.02 14.54
CA PRO A 226 -21.64 -12.87 15.24
C PRO A 226 -21.18 -14.33 15.21
N PHE A 227 -21.42 -15.05 16.30
CA PHE A 227 -21.23 -16.50 16.36
C PHE A 227 -22.40 -17.17 17.07
N VAL A 228 -23.00 -18.18 16.44
CA VAL A 228 -24.07 -19.01 17.00
C VAL A 228 -23.89 -20.46 16.56
N ALA A 229 -24.02 -21.40 17.48
CA ALA A 229 -23.95 -22.82 17.19
C ALA A 229 -25.04 -23.61 17.93
N TRP A 230 -25.64 -24.61 17.29
CA TRP A 230 -26.67 -25.47 17.89
C TRP A 230 -26.73 -26.84 17.19
N GLY A 231 -27.58 -27.74 17.69
CA GLY A 231 -27.75 -29.09 17.12
C GLY A 231 -26.82 -30.14 17.73
N ALA A 232 -26.47 -31.15 16.94
CA ALA A 232 -25.70 -32.30 17.40
C ALA A 232 -24.28 -31.93 17.84
N GLY A 233 -23.82 -32.50 18.96
CA GLY A 233 -22.46 -32.28 19.49
C GLY A 233 -22.22 -30.91 20.13
N ILE A 234 -23.15 -29.97 20.01
CA ILE A 234 -23.09 -28.63 20.63
C ILE A 234 -23.76 -28.63 21.99
N LYS A 235 -23.16 -27.89 22.94
CA LYS A 235 -23.69 -27.69 24.29
C LYS A 235 -25.03 -26.94 24.25
N LYS A 236 -25.98 -27.38 25.07
CA LYS A 236 -27.28 -26.73 25.23
C LYS A 236 -27.21 -25.62 26.28
N GLY A 237 -27.20 -24.37 25.84
CA GLY A 237 -27.08 -23.21 26.71
C GLY A 237 -25.67 -23.03 27.30
N GLY A 238 -25.40 -21.83 27.81
CA GLY A 238 -24.10 -21.50 28.39
C GLY A 238 -23.86 -19.99 28.47
N PRO A 239 -22.77 -19.57 29.13
CA PRO A 239 -22.35 -18.18 29.06
C PRO A 239 -22.01 -17.80 27.62
N LYS A 240 -22.12 -16.51 27.30
CA LYS A 240 -21.59 -15.96 26.06
C LYS A 240 -20.09 -16.29 25.98
N LEU A 241 -19.66 -16.83 24.86
CA LEU A 241 -18.26 -17.20 24.62
C LEU A 241 -17.67 -16.34 23.50
N ASP A 242 -16.49 -15.80 23.75
CA ASP A 242 -15.72 -15.11 22.74
C ASP A 242 -14.65 -16.09 22.22
N ILE A 243 -14.62 -16.33 20.91
CA ILE A 243 -13.71 -17.27 20.25
C ILE A 243 -12.91 -16.57 19.17
N HIS A 244 -11.74 -17.10 18.79
CA HIS A 244 -11.07 -16.63 17.58
C HIS A 244 -11.65 -17.33 16.35
N GLN A 245 -11.74 -16.63 15.24
CA GLN A 245 -12.30 -17.18 14.00
C GLN A 245 -11.53 -18.43 13.50
N ILE A 246 -10.20 -18.47 13.70
CA ILE A 246 -9.38 -19.64 13.37
C ILE A 246 -9.70 -20.89 14.20
N ASP A 247 -10.34 -20.72 15.35
CA ASP A 247 -10.74 -21.82 16.24
C ASP A 247 -11.99 -22.55 15.72
N LEU A 248 -12.64 -22.01 14.68
CA LEU A 248 -13.77 -22.65 14.01
C LEU A 248 -13.36 -23.86 13.19
N ALA A 249 -12.19 -23.85 12.54
CA ALA A 249 -11.69 -24.98 11.78
C ALA A 249 -11.58 -26.27 12.62
N PRO A 250 -10.89 -26.29 13.78
CA PRO A 250 -10.86 -27.48 14.62
C PRO A 250 -12.23 -27.81 15.23
N LEU A 251 -13.11 -26.82 15.48
CA LEU A 251 -14.48 -27.08 15.93
C LEU A 251 -15.28 -27.84 14.87
N ILE A 252 -15.32 -27.36 13.62
CA ILE A 252 -16.06 -28.02 12.53
C ILE A 252 -15.50 -29.43 12.31
N SER A 253 -14.17 -29.58 12.22
CA SER A 253 -13.53 -30.90 12.08
C SER A 253 -13.94 -31.86 13.20
N SER A 254 -14.03 -31.36 14.44
CA SER A 254 -14.43 -32.16 15.60
C SER A 254 -15.93 -32.47 15.62
N LEU A 255 -16.80 -31.63 15.05
CA LEU A 255 -18.23 -31.92 14.98
C LEU A 255 -18.55 -33.01 13.96
N ILE A 256 -17.89 -32.97 12.80
CA ILE A 256 -18.12 -33.94 11.72
C ILE A 256 -17.19 -35.17 11.79
N GLY A 257 -16.25 -35.20 12.74
CA GLY A 257 -15.37 -36.35 12.98
C GLY A 257 -14.34 -36.59 11.86
N VAL A 258 -13.73 -35.52 11.36
CA VAL A 258 -12.64 -35.54 10.37
C VAL A 258 -11.33 -35.02 10.98
N PRO A 259 -10.15 -35.29 10.37
CA PRO A 259 -8.91 -34.67 10.80
C PRO A 259 -8.97 -33.14 10.76
N ILE A 260 -8.33 -32.49 11.73
CA ILE A 260 -8.11 -31.04 11.74
C ILE A 260 -7.16 -30.69 10.57
N PRO A 261 -7.39 -29.60 9.81
CA PRO A 261 -6.51 -29.21 8.73
C PRO A 261 -5.05 -29.10 9.18
N VAL A 262 -4.11 -29.63 8.40
CA VAL A 262 -2.72 -29.81 8.85
C VAL A 262 -2.04 -28.52 9.27
N ASN A 263 -2.36 -27.42 8.59
CA ASN A 263 -1.76 -26.11 8.83
C ASN A 263 -2.53 -25.30 9.89
N SER A 264 -3.66 -25.80 10.40
CA SER A 264 -4.51 -25.05 11.33
C SER A 264 -3.74 -24.64 12.57
N MET A 265 -3.85 -23.37 12.94
CA MET A 265 -3.39 -22.83 14.21
C MET A 265 -4.54 -22.65 15.19
N GLY A 266 -5.74 -23.17 14.89
CA GLY A 266 -6.91 -23.09 15.77
C GLY A 266 -6.76 -23.91 17.05
N ILE A 267 -7.32 -23.41 18.15
CA ILE A 267 -7.50 -24.14 19.41
C ILE A 267 -8.96 -24.57 19.48
N LEU A 268 -9.21 -25.86 19.64
CA LEU A 268 -10.57 -26.38 19.77
C LEU A 268 -11.30 -25.74 20.97
N PRO A 269 -12.41 -25.00 20.77
CA PRO A 269 -13.18 -24.40 21.86
C PRO A 269 -14.10 -25.44 22.51
N VAL A 270 -13.53 -26.37 23.30
CA VAL A 270 -14.25 -27.51 23.92
C VAL A 270 -15.45 -27.08 24.76
N GLN A 271 -15.45 -25.85 25.28
CA GLN A 271 -16.56 -25.30 26.06
C GLN A 271 -17.88 -25.22 25.28
N LEU A 272 -17.80 -25.25 23.94
CA LEU A 272 -18.94 -25.30 23.02
C LEU A 272 -19.47 -26.72 22.78
N MET A 273 -18.70 -27.76 23.12
CA MET A 273 -19.07 -29.15 22.90
C MET A 273 -19.94 -29.70 24.03
N ASP A 274 -20.75 -30.70 23.69
CA ASP A 274 -21.59 -31.38 24.66
C ASP A 274 -20.79 -32.29 25.62
N SER A 275 -20.62 -31.78 26.84
CA SER A 275 -19.93 -32.44 27.97
C SER A 275 -20.42 -33.84 28.35
N ARG A 276 -21.57 -34.30 27.84
CA ARG A 276 -22.08 -35.66 28.06
C ARG A 276 -21.16 -36.74 27.46
N ILE A 277 -20.29 -36.39 26.52
CA ILE A 277 -19.33 -37.31 25.87
C ILE A 277 -17.88 -36.89 26.16
N SER A 278 -17.54 -36.78 27.45
CA SER A 278 -16.21 -36.33 27.91
C SER A 278 -15.02 -37.13 27.34
N SER A 279 -15.22 -38.40 26.98
CA SER A 279 -14.19 -39.22 26.32
C SER A 279 -13.93 -38.81 24.87
N TYR A 280 -14.91 -38.24 24.17
CA TYR A 280 -14.76 -37.71 22.82
C TYR A 280 -14.07 -36.35 22.85
N GLU A 281 -14.47 -35.46 23.76
CA GLU A 281 -13.83 -34.15 23.97
C GLU A 281 -12.32 -34.30 24.18
N PHE A 282 -11.91 -35.26 25.02
CA PHE A 282 -10.49 -35.56 25.23
C PHE A 282 -9.79 -36.02 23.95
N LYS A 283 -10.40 -36.91 23.16
CA LYS A 283 -9.82 -37.37 21.88
C LYS A 283 -9.67 -36.22 20.89
N ALA A 284 -10.64 -35.30 20.85
CA ALA A 284 -10.60 -34.12 19.98
C ALA A 284 -9.48 -33.16 20.41
N ILE A 285 -9.32 -32.91 21.72
CA ILE A 285 -8.20 -32.15 22.27
C ILE A 285 -6.86 -32.81 21.98
N GLU A 286 -6.77 -34.12 22.17
CA GLU A 286 -5.54 -34.87 21.88
C GLU A 286 -5.18 -34.77 20.39
N ALA A 287 -6.17 -34.81 19.48
CA ALA A 287 -5.96 -34.62 18.06
C ALA A 287 -5.45 -33.20 17.74
N ASN A 288 -6.03 -32.15 18.35
CA ASN A 288 -5.56 -30.77 18.17
C ASN A 288 -4.14 -30.57 18.72
N PHE A 289 -3.83 -31.12 19.90
CA PHE A 289 -2.48 -31.13 20.46
C PHE A 289 -1.47 -31.80 19.52
N ARG A 290 -1.77 -33.01 19.03
CA ARG A 290 -0.90 -33.74 18.10
C ARG A 290 -0.66 -32.94 16.82
N GLN A 291 -1.71 -32.36 16.26
CA GLN A 291 -1.62 -31.57 15.04
C GLN A 291 -0.73 -30.33 15.21
N LEU A 292 -0.89 -29.54 16.29
CA LEU A 292 -0.01 -28.41 16.58
C LEU A 292 1.43 -28.85 16.89
N LYS A 293 1.60 -29.96 17.61
CA LYS A 293 2.91 -30.52 17.93
C LYS A 293 3.67 -30.92 16.66
N GLU A 294 3.02 -31.62 15.72
CA GLU A 294 3.68 -32.05 14.48
C GLU A 294 4.13 -30.87 13.62
N GLN A 295 3.37 -29.78 13.58
CA GLN A 295 3.82 -28.53 12.95
C GLN A 295 5.11 -27.99 13.59
N ILE A 296 5.16 -27.92 14.92
CA ILE A 296 6.34 -27.45 15.64
C ILE A 296 7.54 -28.35 15.36
N VAL A 297 7.36 -29.68 15.41
CA VAL A 297 8.43 -30.64 15.14
C VAL A 297 8.95 -30.49 13.71
N PHE A 298 8.07 -30.39 12.73
CA PHE A 298 8.43 -30.20 11.33
C PHE A 298 9.26 -28.91 11.11
N LEU A 299 8.75 -27.78 11.59
CA LEU A 299 9.42 -26.48 11.46
C LEU A 299 10.76 -26.44 12.21
N LYS A 300 10.79 -26.99 13.43
CA LYS A 300 12.00 -27.11 14.24
C LYS A 300 13.07 -27.93 13.53
N ASN A 301 12.70 -29.11 13.03
CA ASN A 301 13.65 -30.03 12.39
C ASN A 301 14.28 -29.39 11.15
N ALA A 302 13.52 -28.63 10.36
CA ALA A 302 14.03 -27.87 9.22
C ALA A 302 15.12 -26.84 9.58
N LYS A 303 15.20 -26.41 10.85
CA LYS A 303 16.16 -25.41 11.34
C LYS A 303 17.21 -25.99 12.29
N SER A 304 17.00 -27.22 12.77
CA SER A 304 17.77 -27.84 13.86
C SER A 304 19.24 -28.13 13.55
N ASN A 305 19.60 -28.33 12.27
CA ASN A 305 20.97 -28.64 11.85
C ASN A 305 21.93 -27.44 11.93
N ARG A 306 21.45 -26.26 12.30
CA ARG A 306 22.20 -25.00 12.30
C ARG A 306 23.02 -24.86 13.59
N PHE A 307 24.28 -24.42 13.48
CA PHE A 307 25.14 -24.29 14.66
C PHE A 307 24.64 -23.27 15.69
N TRP A 308 23.89 -22.24 15.24
CA TRP A 308 23.25 -21.24 16.09
C TRP A 308 21.78 -21.56 16.38
N PHE A 309 21.36 -22.81 16.16
CA PHE A 309 20.00 -23.23 16.44
C PHE A 309 19.65 -23.00 17.91
N ARG A 310 18.50 -22.36 18.16
CA ARG A 310 17.93 -22.17 19.49
C ARG A 310 16.49 -22.68 19.49
N GLN A 311 16.15 -23.40 20.55
CA GLN A 311 14.76 -23.77 20.79
C GLN A 311 13.96 -22.55 21.25
N PHE A 312 12.64 -22.61 21.10
CA PHE A 312 11.78 -21.57 21.64
C PHE A 312 11.83 -21.59 23.17
N ASP A 313 12.32 -20.51 23.77
CA ASP A 313 12.69 -20.46 25.20
C ASP A 313 11.51 -20.76 26.14
N LYS A 314 10.29 -20.32 25.78
CA LYS A 314 9.09 -20.54 26.61
C LYS A 314 8.52 -21.95 26.48
N PHE A 315 8.78 -22.67 25.38
CA PHE A 315 8.14 -23.97 25.10
C PHE A 315 9.04 -24.89 24.26
N GLY A 316 10.09 -25.41 24.89
CA GLY A 316 11.03 -26.35 24.29
C GLY A 316 10.60 -27.83 24.40
N ASP A 317 11.51 -28.74 24.01
CA ASP A 317 11.22 -30.18 23.92
C ASP A 317 10.77 -30.81 25.26
N LYS A 318 11.39 -30.40 26.37
CA LYS A 318 11.03 -30.90 27.70
C LYS A 318 9.60 -30.50 28.08
N ALA A 319 9.19 -29.27 27.78
CA ALA A 319 7.84 -28.79 28.06
C ALA A 319 6.81 -29.52 27.19
N MET A 320 7.12 -29.68 25.89
CA MET A 320 6.29 -30.44 24.95
C MET A 320 6.11 -31.90 25.37
N ASP A 321 7.19 -32.58 25.76
CA ASP A 321 7.15 -33.97 26.20
C ASP A 321 6.46 -34.11 27.56
N SER A 322 6.66 -33.17 28.48
CA SER A 322 5.94 -33.11 29.75
C SER A 322 4.44 -32.97 29.51
N LEU A 323 4.01 -32.02 28.67
CA LEU A 323 2.60 -31.82 28.35
C LEU A 323 2.01 -33.08 27.72
N ARG A 324 2.68 -33.69 26.75
CA ARG A 324 2.25 -34.96 26.13
C ARG A 324 2.06 -36.06 27.18
N ASN A 325 3.06 -36.26 28.04
CA ASN A 325 3.03 -37.33 29.03
C ASN A 325 1.91 -37.09 30.05
N THR A 326 1.73 -35.86 30.51
CA THR A 326 0.65 -35.48 31.43
C THR A 326 -0.73 -35.64 30.79
N LEU A 327 -0.93 -35.20 29.55
CA LEU A 327 -2.18 -35.41 28.81
C LEU A 327 -2.49 -36.91 28.65
N THR A 328 -1.49 -37.72 28.30
CA THR A 328 -1.63 -39.18 28.19
C THR A 328 -2.03 -39.80 29.53
N GLN A 329 -1.41 -39.38 30.63
CA GLN A 329 -1.74 -39.85 31.97
C GLN A 329 -3.16 -39.46 32.38
N LEU A 330 -3.55 -38.19 32.21
CA LEU A 330 -4.90 -37.71 32.53
C LEU A 330 -5.97 -38.42 31.69
N GLY A 331 -5.67 -38.74 30.43
CA GLY A 331 -6.54 -39.55 29.58
C GLY A 331 -6.75 -40.96 30.12
N ARG A 332 -5.68 -41.63 30.59
CA ARG A 332 -5.76 -42.95 31.25
C ARG A 332 -6.57 -42.90 32.54
N ASP A 333 -6.35 -41.85 33.34
CA ASP A 333 -7.04 -41.63 34.60
C ASP A 333 -8.48 -41.12 34.43
N ARG A 334 -8.95 -40.96 33.18
CA ARG A 334 -10.27 -40.43 32.79
C ARG A 334 -10.57 -39.04 33.37
N ARG A 335 -9.52 -38.23 33.63
CA ARG A 335 -9.60 -36.85 34.12
C ARG A 335 -9.67 -35.86 32.96
N PHE A 336 -10.69 -36.00 32.11
CA PHE A 336 -10.79 -35.30 30.82
C PHE A 336 -10.89 -33.77 30.96
N SER A 337 -11.67 -33.27 31.92
CA SER A 337 -11.82 -31.82 32.14
C SER A 337 -10.49 -31.13 32.47
N VAL A 338 -9.65 -31.79 33.28
CA VAL A 338 -8.31 -31.29 33.67
C VAL A 338 -7.37 -31.33 32.46
N ALA A 339 -7.43 -32.37 31.64
CA ALA A 339 -6.63 -32.47 30.42
C ALA A 339 -6.98 -31.35 29.42
N THR A 340 -8.27 -31.08 29.23
CA THR A 340 -8.75 -29.98 28.39
C THR A 340 -8.25 -28.62 28.86
N SER A 341 -8.37 -28.32 30.16
CA SER A 341 -7.85 -27.07 30.73
C SER A 341 -6.34 -26.96 30.54
N LEU A 342 -5.60 -28.03 30.83
CA LEU A 342 -4.15 -28.05 30.69
C LEU A 342 -3.70 -27.78 29.25
N PHE A 343 -4.38 -28.35 28.26
CA PHE A 343 -4.09 -28.06 26.86
C PHE A 343 -4.39 -26.60 26.52
N ALA A 344 -5.57 -26.08 26.88
CA ALA A 344 -5.94 -24.69 26.62
C ALA A 344 -4.92 -23.70 27.24
N ASP A 345 -4.46 -23.97 28.46
CA ASP A 345 -3.46 -23.15 29.15
C ASP A 345 -2.11 -23.12 28.43
N ASN A 346 -1.76 -24.18 27.68
CA ASN A 346 -0.48 -24.29 26.97
C ASN A 346 -0.56 -24.02 25.46
N ALA A 347 -1.75 -24.05 24.86
CA ALA A 347 -1.89 -24.01 23.41
C ALA A 347 -1.44 -22.67 22.81
N HIS A 348 -1.56 -21.56 23.54
CA HIS A 348 -1.01 -20.27 23.10
C HIS A 348 0.52 -20.31 22.94
N LEU A 349 1.25 -20.98 23.85
CA LEU A 349 2.69 -21.17 23.74
C LEU A 349 3.07 -22.03 22.52
N MET A 350 2.23 -23.00 22.17
CA MET A 350 2.41 -23.80 20.95
C MET A 350 2.27 -22.94 19.70
N LYS A 351 1.26 -22.05 19.63
CA LYS A 351 1.12 -21.09 18.52
C LYS A 351 2.34 -20.15 18.44
N GLU A 352 2.78 -19.59 19.56
CA GLU A 352 3.99 -18.74 19.60
C GLU A 352 5.23 -19.50 19.09
N ALA A 353 5.37 -20.79 19.44
CA ALA A 353 6.46 -21.63 18.95
C ALA A 353 6.40 -21.85 17.42
N ILE A 354 5.21 -22.07 16.85
CA ILE A 354 5.01 -22.18 15.39
C ILE A 354 5.48 -20.89 14.70
N VAL A 355 5.01 -19.74 15.16
CA VAL A 355 5.38 -18.42 14.61
C VAL A 355 6.88 -18.17 14.74
N PHE A 356 7.49 -18.52 15.87
CA PHE A 356 8.93 -18.39 16.10
C PHE A 356 9.74 -19.15 15.04
N TYR A 357 9.40 -20.42 14.76
CA TYR A 357 10.14 -21.21 13.78
C TYR A 357 9.87 -20.78 12.33
N HIS A 358 8.68 -20.27 12.01
CA HIS A 358 8.42 -19.62 10.71
C HIS A 358 9.31 -18.39 10.51
N ARG A 359 9.50 -17.57 11.55
CA ARG A 359 10.29 -16.34 11.50
C ARG A 359 11.78 -16.51 11.79
N TYR A 360 12.25 -17.74 11.96
CA TYR A 360 13.61 -18.04 12.42
C TYR A 360 14.72 -17.41 11.56
N ASP A 361 14.50 -17.32 10.24
CA ASP A 361 15.45 -16.75 9.27
C ASP A 361 15.38 -15.23 9.10
N ARG A 362 14.38 -14.56 9.71
CA ARG A 362 14.06 -13.15 9.44
C ARG A 362 15.24 -12.21 9.73
N GLN A 363 15.91 -12.38 10.86
CA GLN A 363 17.06 -11.53 11.23
C GLN A 363 18.26 -11.73 10.30
N MET A 364 18.58 -12.99 9.95
CA MET A 364 19.68 -13.31 9.06
C MET A 364 19.47 -12.74 7.65
N LEU A 365 18.29 -12.96 7.08
CA LEU A 365 17.92 -12.42 5.77
C LEU A 365 17.83 -10.89 5.80
N GLY A 366 17.29 -10.31 6.88
CA GLY A 366 17.24 -8.86 7.08
C GLY A 366 18.62 -8.22 7.16
N ALA A 367 19.59 -8.89 7.80
CA ALA A 367 20.99 -8.45 7.81
C ALA A 367 21.62 -8.51 6.40
N ALA A 368 21.35 -9.56 5.62
CA ALA A 368 21.87 -9.68 4.26
C ALA A 368 21.32 -8.59 3.31
N VAL A 369 20.03 -8.27 3.43
CA VAL A 369 19.40 -7.15 2.71
C VAL A 369 20.01 -5.81 3.14
N SER A 370 20.22 -5.61 4.45
CA SER A 370 20.88 -4.40 4.98
C SER A 370 22.30 -4.23 4.43
N CYS A 371 23.09 -5.31 4.40
CA CYS A 371 24.43 -5.31 3.79
C CYS A 371 24.38 -4.98 2.30
N SER A 372 23.33 -5.40 1.59
CA SER A 372 23.12 -5.08 0.18
C SER A 372 22.81 -3.60 -0.03
N PHE A 373 21.97 -2.99 0.80
CA PHE A 373 21.74 -1.54 0.81
C PHE A 373 23.04 -0.77 1.08
N ILE A 374 23.81 -1.16 2.11
CA ILE A 374 25.09 -0.51 2.44
C ILE A 374 26.08 -0.64 1.29
N ALA A 375 26.22 -1.83 0.70
CA ALA A 375 27.11 -2.05 -0.43
C ALA A 375 26.67 -1.26 -1.67
N TRP A 376 25.37 -1.21 -1.96
CA TRP A 376 24.81 -0.42 -3.05
C TRP A 376 25.07 1.08 -2.87
N ILE A 377 24.81 1.62 -1.68
CA ILE A 377 25.12 3.01 -1.35
C ILE A 377 26.61 3.29 -1.51
N ALA A 378 27.48 2.37 -1.09
CA ALA A 378 28.93 2.50 -1.28
C ALA A 378 29.34 2.52 -2.77
N ILE A 379 28.65 1.76 -3.64
CA ILE A 379 28.83 1.85 -5.10
C ILE A 379 28.48 3.27 -5.57
N VAL A 380 27.30 3.79 -5.19
CA VAL A 380 26.84 5.13 -5.59
C VAL A 380 27.81 6.22 -5.12
N VAL A 381 28.27 6.16 -3.86
CA VAL A 381 29.28 7.08 -3.32
C VAL A 381 30.59 7.00 -4.10
N SER A 382 30.99 5.80 -4.51
CA SER A 382 32.22 5.63 -5.28
C SER A 382 32.13 6.27 -6.68
N PHE A 383 30.97 6.22 -7.33
CA PHE A 383 30.73 6.90 -8.60
C PHE A 383 30.72 8.44 -8.49
N LEU A 384 30.50 9.00 -7.30
CA LEU A 384 30.58 10.46 -7.08
C LEU A 384 32.04 10.97 -6.98
N HIS A 385 32.95 10.14 -6.46
CA HIS A 385 34.33 10.51 -6.16
C HIS A 385 35.34 10.07 -7.22
N ASN A 386 35.09 8.92 -7.86
CA ASN A 386 36.01 8.35 -8.83
C ASN A 386 35.51 8.52 -10.25
N SER A 387 36.43 8.71 -11.19
CA SER A 387 36.08 8.73 -12.61
C SER A 387 35.53 7.39 -13.07
N THR A 388 34.56 7.43 -13.98
CA THR A 388 33.97 6.21 -14.55
C THR A 388 35.06 5.35 -15.21
N PRO A 389 35.11 4.04 -14.90
CA PRO A 389 36.13 3.17 -15.46
C PRO A 389 35.96 3.07 -16.97
N LYS A 390 37.07 3.16 -17.71
CA LYS A 390 37.08 3.06 -19.18
C LYS A 390 36.56 1.71 -19.68
N ASN A 391 36.73 0.65 -18.89
CA ASN A 391 36.25 -0.69 -19.21
C ASN A 391 35.12 -1.11 -18.25
N LYS A 392 33.89 -1.20 -18.77
CA LYS A 392 32.71 -1.59 -17.98
C LYS A 392 32.74 -3.07 -17.56
N TYR A 393 33.48 -3.92 -18.28
CA TYR A 393 33.57 -5.35 -17.97
C TYR A 393 34.37 -5.62 -16.69
N ASP A 394 35.47 -4.89 -16.49
CA ASP A 394 36.33 -5.04 -15.30
C ASP A 394 35.63 -4.59 -14.00
N LEU A 395 34.55 -3.81 -14.12
CA LEU A 395 33.73 -3.37 -13.00
C LEU A 395 32.84 -4.51 -12.46
N LEU A 396 32.13 -5.20 -13.35
CA LEU A 396 31.07 -6.17 -13.00
C LEU A 396 31.58 -7.57 -12.71
N ILE A 397 32.80 -7.90 -13.14
CA ILE A 397 33.41 -9.21 -12.93
C ILE A 397 34.13 -9.22 -11.57
N PRO A 398 33.72 -10.06 -10.61
CA PRO A 398 34.39 -10.16 -9.31
C PRO A 398 35.86 -10.59 -9.48
N ARG A 399 36.78 -9.91 -8.79
CA ARG A 399 38.19 -10.36 -8.70
C ARG A 399 38.27 -11.73 -8.02
N GLN A 400 39.34 -12.47 -8.31
CA GLN A 400 39.59 -13.81 -7.75
C GLN A 400 39.49 -13.88 -6.22
N VAL A 401 39.85 -12.80 -5.51
CA VAL A 401 39.75 -12.68 -4.04
C VAL A 401 38.30 -12.80 -3.54
N PHE A 402 37.30 -12.46 -4.35
CA PHE A 402 35.88 -12.54 -4.00
C PHE A 402 35.21 -13.85 -4.42
N ILE A 403 35.90 -14.72 -5.17
CA ILE A 403 35.36 -16.05 -5.52
C ILE A 403 35.20 -16.93 -4.26
N PRO A 404 36.20 -17.07 -3.37
CA PRO A 404 36.05 -17.85 -2.14
C PRO A 404 34.88 -17.42 -1.23
N PRO A 405 34.70 -16.12 -0.87
CA PRO A 405 33.56 -15.72 -0.03
C PRO A 405 32.21 -15.91 -0.72
N PHE A 406 32.13 -15.78 -2.06
CA PHE A 406 30.90 -16.06 -2.79
C PHE A 406 30.55 -17.55 -2.75
N ILE A 407 31.53 -18.43 -2.96
CA ILE A 407 31.36 -19.88 -2.81
C ILE A 407 30.98 -20.22 -1.36
N LEU A 408 31.61 -19.60 -0.37
CA LEU A 408 31.28 -19.81 1.03
C LEU A 408 29.83 -19.40 1.36
N ALA A 409 29.36 -18.28 0.81
CA ALA A 409 27.97 -17.83 0.95
C ALA A 409 26.97 -18.81 0.29
N ALA A 410 27.33 -19.37 -0.87
CA ALA A 410 26.54 -20.40 -1.54
C ALA A 410 26.50 -21.72 -0.74
N ILE A 411 27.66 -22.19 -0.25
CA ILE A 411 27.76 -23.38 0.62
C ILE A 411 26.96 -23.15 1.90
N PHE A 412 27.05 -21.97 2.50
CA PHE A 412 26.28 -21.59 3.68
C PHE A 412 24.76 -21.63 3.42
N SER A 413 24.33 -21.19 2.23
CA SER A 413 22.91 -21.25 1.82
C SER A 413 22.42 -22.69 1.67
N VAL A 414 23.24 -23.57 1.09
CA VAL A 414 22.97 -25.02 1.00
C VAL A 414 22.91 -25.64 2.40
N TYR A 415 23.88 -25.33 3.27
CA TYR A 415 23.88 -25.78 4.67
C TYR A 415 22.61 -25.37 5.43
N CYS A 416 22.13 -24.15 5.20
CA CYS A 416 20.89 -23.64 5.80
C CYS A 416 19.61 -24.14 5.14
N SER A 417 19.72 -24.93 4.05
CA SER A 417 18.60 -25.40 3.22
C SER A 417 17.71 -24.25 2.73
N LEU A 418 18.33 -23.15 2.30
CA LEU A 418 17.62 -21.99 1.77
C LEU A 418 17.12 -22.26 0.35
N ASN A 419 15.99 -21.66 -0.01
CA ASN A 419 15.50 -21.69 -1.39
C ASN A 419 16.33 -20.76 -2.30
N LEU A 420 16.06 -20.77 -3.61
CA LEU A 420 16.82 -19.97 -4.58
C LEU A 420 16.73 -18.47 -4.31
N SER A 421 15.55 -17.94 -3.98
CA SER A 421 15.38 -16.52 -3.71
C SER A 421 16.16 -16.08 -2.47
N GLN A 422 16.10 -16.84 -1.38
CA GLN A 422 16.89 -16.62 -0.17
C GLN A 422 18.40 -16.70 -0.44
N THR A 423 18.83 -17.65 -1.26
CA THR A 423 20.25 -17.80 -1.65
C THR A 423 20.76 -16.57 -2.39
N ILE A 424 19.96 -16.00 -3.29
CA ILE A 424 20.30 -14.75 -4.00
C ILE A 424 20.55 -13.62 -2.98
N TYR A 425 19.68 -13.46 -1.98
CA TYR A 425 19.84 -12.41 -0.97
C TYR A 425 21.10 -12.57 -0.10
N ILE A 426 21.50 -13.80 0.23
CA ILE A 426 22.74 -14.05 0.99
C ILE A 426 24.00 -13.77 0.15
N CYS A 427 23.98 -14.11 -1.14
CA CYS A 427 25.13 -13.93 -2.02
C CYS A 427 25.29 -12.50 -2.56
N LEU A 428 24.18 -11.76 -2.71
CA LEU A 428 24.14 -10.39 -3.24
C LEU A 428 25.11 -9.40 -2.55
N PRO A 429 25.18 -9.29 -1.21
CA PRO A 429 26.09 -8.33 -0.59
C PRO A 429 27.56 -8.63 -0.91
N VAL A 430 27.96 -9.91 -1.00
CA VAL A 430 29.33 -10.29 -1.39
C VAL A 430 29.63 -9.84 -2.81
N TYR A 431 28.69 -10.05 -3.73
CA TYR A 431 28.82 -9.58 -5.10
C TYR A 431 28.94 -8.05 -5.18
N LEU A 432 28.04 -7.31 -4.50
CA LEU A 432 28.06 -5.85 -4.53
C LEU A 432 29.35 -5.27 -3.91
N ILE A 433 29.84 -5.84 -2.81
CA ILE A 433 31.12 -5.43 -2.21
C ILE A 433 32.29 -5.68 -3.18
N SER A 434 32.24 -6.76 -3.98
CA SER A 434 33.26 -7.00 -5.01
C SER A 434 33.27 -5.90 -6.08
N VAL A 435 32.08 -5.41 -6.46
CA VAL A 435 31.93 -4.29 -7.41
C VAL A 435 32.45 -2.98 -6.79
N VAL A 436 32.17 -2.73 -5.52
CA VAL A 436 32.75 -1.59 -4.78
C VAL A 436 34.26 -1.63 -4.83
N GLU A 437 34.89 -2.77 -4.49
CA GLU A 437 36.35 -2.90 -4.49
C GLU A 437 36.95 -2.76 -5.89
N ASN A 438 36.28 -3.28 -6.92
CA ASN A 438 36.70 -3.12 -8.32
C ASN A 438 36.75 -1.65 -8.74
N HIS A 439 35.76 -0.86 -8.34
CA HIS A 439 35.65 0.56 -8.71
C HIS A 439 36.52 1.47 -7.84
N SER A 440 36.45 1.29 -6.52
CA SER A 440 37.05 2.21 -5.54
C SER A 440 38.45 1.84 -5.11
N GLN A 441 38.86 0.58 -5.27
CA GLN A 441 40.08 0.03 -4.69
C GLN A 441 40.20 0.41 -3.20
N ILE A 442 39.09 0.35 -2.46
CA ILE A 442 39.03 0.84 -1.08
C ILE A 442 40.06 0.14 -0.21
N SER A 443 40.32 -1.15 -0.44
CA SER A 443 41.32 -1.90 0.31
C SER A 443 42.73 -1.34 0.17
N LYS A 444 43.09 -0.81 -1.01
CA LYS A 444 44.39 -0.19 -1.27
C LYS A 444 44.49 1.16 -0.56
N HIS A 445 43.48 2.03 -0.75
CA HIS A 445 43.43 3.35 -0.15
C HIS A 445 43.46 3.29 1.39
N VAL A 446 42.71 2.36 1.99
CA VAL A 446 42.68 2.16 3.45
C VAL A 446 44.04 1.69 3.96
N LYS A 447 44.72 0.77 3.26
CA LYS A 447 46.07 0.31 3.64
C LYS A 447 47.10 1.43 3.57
N GLU A 448 47.10 2.21 2.49
CA GLU A 448 48.01 3.35 2.31
C GLU A 448 47.76 4.43 3.36
N PHE A 449 46.48 4.75 3.62
CA PHE A 449 46.08 5.70 4.64
C PHE A 449 46.51 5.24 6.05
N ALA A 450 46.21 3.99 6.42
CA ALA A 450 46.57 3.44 7.72
C ALA A 450 48.10 3.41 7.92
N ALA A 451 48.85 2.96 6.92
CA ALA A 451 50.32 2.97 6.97
C ALA A 451 50.88 4.38 7.17
N THR A 452 50.31 5.37 6.47
CA THR A 452 50.72 6.78 6.58
C THR A 452 50.36 7.38 7.95
N LEU A 453 49.19 7.05 8.49
CA LEU A 453 48.72 7.55 9.77
C LEU A 453 49.56 6.98 10.93
N PHE A 454 49.76 5.65 10.96
CA PHE A 454 50.51 4.98 12.04
C PHE A 454 52.02 5.23 11.99
N ALA A 455 52.55 5.70 10.86
CA ALA A 455 53.96 6.13 10.76
C ALA A 455 54.25 7.46 11.49
N GLN A 456 53.21 8.23 11.88
CA GLN A 456 53.40 9.51 12.57
C GLN A 456 53.45 9.33 14.10
N PRO A 457 54.36 10.01 14.83
CA PRO A 457 54.48 9.89 16.28
C PRO A 457 53.23 10.38 17.05
N ASP A 458 52.51 11.36 16.50
CA ASP A 458 51.26 11.92 17.07
C ASP A 458 49.99 11.38 16.38
N TRP A 459 50.02 10.14 15.89
CA TRP A 459 48.94 9.55 15.10
C TRP A 459 47.57 9.64 15.79
N LEU A 460 47.50 9.54 17.12
CA LEU A 460 46.25 9.63 17.88
C LEU A 460 45.64 11.03 17.83
N ASN A 461 46.46 12.08 17.97
CA ASN A 461 46.02 13.47 17.88
C ASN A 461 45.57 13.81 16.46
N LYS A 462 46.23 13.23 15.45
CA LYS A 462 45.84 13.40 14.05
C LYS A 462 44.56 12.63 13.70
N LEU A 463 44.39 11.42 14.25
CA LEU A 463 43.14 10.65 14.14
C LEU A 463 41.96 11.43 14.72
N LEU A 464 42.13 12.01 15.91
CA LEU A 464 41.11 12.82 16.60
C LEU A 464 41.07 14.28 16.12
N SER A 465 41.79 14.62 15.05
CA SER A 465 41.82 15.99 14.53
C SER A 465 40.45 16.43 13.99
N VAL A 466 40.28 17.75 13.91
CA VAL A 466 39.03 18.35 13.42
C VAL A 466 38.67 17.86 12.02
N ASP A 467 39.66 17.73 11.14
CA ASP A 467 39.44 17.35 9.75
C ASP A 467 39.14 15.87 9.56
N LEU A 468 39.79 14.99 10.34
CA LEU A 468 39.70 13.55 10.13
C LEU A 468 38.58 12.87 10.93
N PHE A 469 38.23 13.40 12.11
CA PHE A 469 37.18 12.82 12.97
C PHE A 469 36.02 13.76 13.21
N VAL A 470 36.26 14.99 13.70
CA VAL A 470 35.18 15.86 14.16
C VAL A 470 34.25 16.28 13.01
N LYS A 471 34.80 16.72 11.87
CA LYS A 471 34.01 17.13 10.70
C LYS A 471 33.16 15.98 10.13
N PRO A 472 33.71 14.78 9.83
CA PRO A 472 32.90 13.64 9.41
C PRO A 472 31.87 13.20 10.45
N PHE A 473 32.19 13.26 11.75
CA PHE A 473 31.27 12.90 12.82
C PHE A 473 30.08 13.87 12.92
N ILE A 474 30.34 15.18 12.85
CA ILE A 474 29.28 16.20 12.78
C ILE A 474 28.44 15.99 11.51
N GLY A 475 29.09 15.72 10.36
CA GLY A 475 28.42 15.41 9.10
C GLY A 475 27.50 14.18 9.22
N PHE A 476 27.98 13.11 9.87
CA PHE A 476 27.19 11.92 10.16
C PHE A 476 25.98 12.23 11.04
N ILE A 477 26.16 13.01 12.12
CA ILE A 477 25.03 13.43 12.98
C ILE A 477 24.00 14.22 12.17
N ILE A 478 24.42 15.21 11.39
CA ILE A 478 23.51 16.02 10.56
C ILE A 478 22.77 15.13 9.56
N PHE A 479 23.49 14.21 8.91
CA PHE A 479 22.91 13.27 7.96
C PHE A 479 21.87 12.36 8.64
N THR A 480 22.20 11.75 9.78
CA THR A 480 21.29 10.89 10.55
C THR A 480 20.04 11.65 11.01
N VAL A 481 20.20 12.88 11.52
CA VAL A 481 19.06 13.73 11.92
C VAL A 481 18.19 14.07 10.72
N THR A 482 18.79 14.38 9.56
CA THR A 482 18.05 14.68 8.32
C THR A 482 17.24 13.47 7.85
N ILE A 483 17.87 12.28 7.79
CA ILE A 483 17.19 11.03 7.44
C ILE A 483 16.06 10.73 8.43
N PHE A 484 16.29 10.93 9.73
CA PHE A 484 15.29 10.69 10.75
C PHE A 484 14.06 11.60 10.57
N ILE A 485 14.26 12.90 10.31
CA ILE A 485 13.16 13.83 10.01
C ILE A 485 12.40 13.41 8.75
N PHE A 486 13.11 12.98 7.69
CA PHE A 486 12.47 12.48 6.48
C PHE A 486 11.65 11.21 6.73
N VAL A 487 12.19 10.25 7.49
CA VAL A 487 11.46 9.03 7.88
C VAL A 487 10.23 9.36 8.71
N LEU A 488 10.36 10.26 9.69
CA LEU A 488 9.23 10.70 10.51
C LEU A 488 8.13 11.38 9.69
N THR A 489 8.47 12.05 8.59
CA THR A 489 7.48 12.67 7.68
C THR A 489 6.55 11.63 7.03
N PHE A 490 7.02 10.40 6.79
CA PHE A 490 6.17 9.30 6.30
C PHE A 490 5.28 8.71 7.40
N MET A 491 5.73 8.78 8.66
CA MET A 491 5.01 8.23 9.80
C MET A 491 3.90 9.19 10.26
N ASP A 492 4.22 10.47 10.33
CA ASP A 492 3.29 11.55 10.61
C ASP A 492 3.68 12.79 9.80
N ARG A 493 2.77 13.22 8.94
CA ARG A 493 2.94 14.39 8.09
C ARG A 493 3.19 15.68 8.88
N ALA A 494 2.81 15.77 10.16
CA ALA A 494 3.10 16.93 11.00
C ALA A 494 4.60 17.25 11.05
N PHE A 495 5.47 16.23 10.92
CA PHE A 495 6.92 16.42 10.83
C PHE A 495 7.38 17.14 9.56
N LEU A 496 6.53 17.26 8.53
CA LEU A 496 6.80 18.11 7.37
C LEU A 496 6.91 19.59 7.77
N ALA A 497 6.25 20.03 8.85
CA ALA A 497 6.45 21.38 9.40
C ALA A 497 7.91 21.58 9.86
N ALA A 498 8.56 20.55 10.40
CA ALA A 498 9.98 20.63 10.76
C ALA A 498 10.86 20.80 9.51
N VAL A 499 10.52 20.14 8.39
CA VAL A 499 11.21 20.33 7.10
C VAL A 499 11.06 21.77 6.62
N PHE A 500 9.86 22.37 6.67
CA PHE A 500 9.66 23.77 6.31
C PHE A 500 10.41 24.75 7.23
N ILE A 501 10.49 24.47 8.53
CA ILE A 501 11.29 25.26 9.48
C ILE A 501 12.77 25.19 9.12
N LEU A 502 13.31 24.00 8.82
CA LEU A 502 14.70 23.85 8.40
C LEU A 502 14.97 24.59 7.08
N LEU A 503 14.06 24.48 6.11
CA LEU A 503 14.13 25.23 4.86
C LEU A 503 14.09 26.74 5.09
N ALA A 504 13.39 27.25 6.11
CA ALA A 504 13.34 28.68 6.41
C ALA A 504 14.73 29.29 6.72
N PHE A 505 15.71 28.48 7.14
CA PHE A 505 17.10 28.88 7.38
C PHE A 505 18.01 28.74 6.15
N LEU A 506 17.51 28.17 5.04
CA LEU A 506 18.26 27.97 3.81
C LEU A 506 18.97 29.25 3.27
N PRO A 507 18.38 30.47 3.33
CA PRO A 507 19.04 31.69 2.86
C PRO A 507 20.41 31.97 3.49
N ASN A 508 20.64 31.51 4.72
CA ASN A 508 21.90 31.72 5.45
C ASN A 508 23.10 31.00 4.81
N PHE A 509 22.85 30.03 3.94
CA PHE A 509 23.88 29.27 3.22
C PHE A 509 24.24 29.89 1.86
N TYR A 510 23.76 31.10 1.58
CA TYR A 510 24.09 31.86 0.37
C TYR A 510 24.77 33.18 0.73
N PRO A 511 25.92 33.52 0.13
CA PRO A 511 26.67 34.73 0.46
C PRO A 511 26.16 36.00 -0.27
N HIS A 512 25.11 35.90 -1.11
CA HIS A 512 24.73 36.98 -2.02
C HIS A 512 23.67 37.94 -1.44
N ALA A 513 23.87 39.25 -1.62
CA ALA A 513 22.98 40.30 -1.12
C ALA A 513 21.53 40.16 -1.62
N ILE A 514 21.33 39.65 -2.84
CA ILE A 514 19.98 39.44 -3.41
C ILE A 514 19.20 38.39 -2.62
N VAL A 515 19.88 37.37 -2.09
CA VAL A 515 19.24 36.37 -1.22
C VAL A 515 18.80 37.00 0.09
N SER A 516 19.58 37.93 0.64
CA SER A 516 19.20 38.67 1.84
C SER A 516 17.91 39.49 1.65
N ASN A 517 17.69 40.08 0.47
CA ASN A 517 16.47 40.86 0.18
C ASN A 517 15.21 39.98 0.19
N TRP A 518 15.32 38.78 -0.37
CA TRP A 518 14.22 37.84 -0.52
C TRP A 518 14.06 36.88 0.67
N SER A 519 15.03 36.85 1.59
CA SER A 519 15.05 35.97 2.76
C SER A 519 13.79 36.11 3.61
N LYS A 520 13.31 37.33 3.87
CA LYS A 520 12.07 37.55 4.63
C LYS A 520 10.85 36.93 3.95
N THR A 521 10.74 37.09 2.62
CA THR A 521 9.64 36.52 1.84
C THR A 521 9.70 34.99 1.86
N TRP A 522 10.89 34.42 1.70
CA TRP A 522 11.13 32.98 1.80
C TRP A 522 10.75 32.41 3.17
N THR A 523 11.24 33.01 4.27
CA THR A 523 10.90 32.56 5.62
C THR A 523 9.40 32.66 5.85
N SER A 524 8.75 33.75 5.39
CA SER A 524 7.30 33.94 5.55
C SER A 524 6.49 32.88 4.79
N THR A 525 6.89 32.53 3.57
CA THR A 525 6.21 31.49 2.78
C THR A 525 6.47 30.09 3.33
N CYS A 526 7.67 29.78 3.81
CA CYS A 526 7.94 28.52 4.52
C CYS A 526 7.09 28.38 5.79
N LEU A 527 6.97 29.44 6.59
CA LEU A 527 6.13 29.43 7.80
C LEU A 527 4.64 29.30 7.47
N LEU A 528 4.18 29.90 6.36
CA LEU A 528 2.82 29.72 5.88
C LEU A 528 2.55 28.26 5.47
N LEU A 529 3.52 27.61 4.82
CA LEU A 529 3.43 26.20 4.44
C LEU A 529 3.37 25.25 5.66
N CYS A 530 3.88 25.65 6.83
CA CYS A 530 3.77 24.86 8.06
C CYS A 530 2.32 24.62 8.51
N ILE A 531 1.33 25.38 8.03
CA ILE A 531 -0.07 25.21 8.40
C ILE A 531 -0.65 23.93 7.78
N PHE A 532 -0.31 23.65 6.53
CA PHE A 532 -0.95 22.60 5.72
C PHE A 532 -0.80 21.17 6.29
N PRO A 533 0.36 20.76 6.82
CA PRO A 533 0.50 19.45 7.45
C PRO A 533 -0.49 19.17 8.59
N PHE A 534 -0.97 20.22 9.28
CA PHE A 534 -1.92 20.09 10.39
C PHE A 534 -3.39 20.15 9.96
N LEU A 535 -3.69 20.56 8.71
CA LEU A 535 -5.06 20.54 8.17
C LEU A 535 -5.49 19.11 7.85
N PRO A 536 -6.76 18.69 7.99
CA PRO A 536 -7.21 17.32 7.69
C PRO A 536 -6.71 16.79 6.34
N ALA A 537 -6.35 15.51 6.26
CA ALA A 537 -5.87 14.91 5.02
C ALA A 537 -6.93 15.01 3.91
N VAL A 538 -6.50 15.36 2.70
CA VAL A 538 -7.42 15.54 1.59
C VAL A 538 -8.02 14.18 1.18
N GLY A 539 -9.34 14.14 1.04
CA GLY A 539 -10.11 12.92 0.80
C GLY A 539 -11.15 12.64 1.88
N VAL A 540 -10.91 13.12 3.12
CA VAL A 540 -11.85 13.02 4.24
C VAL A 540 -13.00 14.03 4.10
N SER A 541 -12.69 15.26 3.70
CA SER A 541 -13.68 16.32 3.45
C SER A 541 -13.40 17.03 2.13
N THR A 542 -14.47 17.36 1.41
CA THR A 542 -14.41 18.15 0.17
C THR A 542 -14.68 19.62 0.47
N HIS A 543 -13.85 20.52 -0.08
CA HIS A 543 -13.96 21.97 0.13
C HIS A 543 -13.80 22.69 -1.21
N ILE A 544 -14.82 22.58 -2.06
CA ILE A 544 -14.82 23.09 -3.45
C ILE A 544 -14.59 24.60 -3.53
N ILE A 545 -15.01 25.38 -2.52
CA ILE A 545 -14.75 26.83 -2.47
C ILE A 545 -13.25 27.12 -2.54
N LEU A 546 -12.41 26.34 -1.86
CA LEU A 546 -10.96 26.51 -1.90
C LEU A 546 -10.39 26.19 -3.29
N CYS A 547 -10.95 25.19 -3.98
CA CYS A 547 -10.59 24.87 -5.37
C CYS A 547 -10.93 26.00 -6.35
N ILE A 548 -11.93 26.83 -6.05
CA ILE A 548 -12.31 28.00 -6.87
C ILE A 548 -11.44 29.21 -6.52
N LEU A 549 -11.23 29.47 -5.22
CA LEU A 549 -10.44 30.61 -4.75
C LEU A 549 -8.98 30.54 -5.21
N SER A 550 -8.40 29.35 -5.31
CA SER A 550 -7.01 29.17 -5.68
C SER A 550 -6.65 29.65 -7.10
N PRO A 551 -7.34 29.22 -8.18
CA PRO A 551 -7.13 29.76 -9.52
C PRO A 551 -7.52 31.24 -9.65
N LEU A 552 -8.49 31.75 -8.86
CA LEU A 552 -8.77 33.19 -8.79
C LEU A 552 -7.59 33.98 -8.21
N ALA A 553 -6.99 33.49 -7.13
CA ALA A 553 -5.80 34.10 -6.54
C ALA A 553 -4.63 34.08 -7.53
N LEU A 554 -4.42 32.97 -8.24
CA LEU A 554 -3.38 32.90 -9.28
C LEU A 554 -3.67 33.87 -10.45
N SER A 555 -4.93 34.02 -10.87
CA SER A 555 -5.32 35.02 -11.88
C SER A 555 -4.97 36.45 -11.44
N PHE A 556 -5.24 36.80 -10.18
CA PHE A 556 -4.85 38.10 -9.61
C PHE A 556 -3.32 38.29 -9.56
N ILE A 557 -2.57 37.25 -9.17
CA ILE A 557 -1.10 37.28 -9.16
C ILE A 557 -0.57 37.49 -10.59
N CYS A 558 -1.07 36.76 -11.59
CA CYS A 558 -0.70 36.95 -12.99
C CYS A 558 -1.01 38.36 -13.48
N HIS A 559 -2.15 38.92 -13.08
CA HIS A 559 -2.50 40.30 -13.41
C HIS A 559 -1.49 41.31 -12.86
N HIS A 560 -1.09 41.15 -11.59
CA HIS A 560 -0.07 41.98 -10.97
C HIS A 560 1.30 41.82 -11.67
N LEU A 561 1.73 40.58 -11.93
CA LEU A 561 3.00 40.29 -12.60
C LEU A 561 3.05 40.85 -14.03
N SER A 562 1.92 40.86 -14.75
CA SER A 562 1.81 41.42 -16.11
C SER A 562 2.09 42.93 -16.20
N ARG A 563 2.05 43.65 -15.07
CA ARG A 563 2.30 45.09 -14.98
C ARG A 563 3.74 45.43 -14.58
N LEU A 564 4.55 44.44 -14.24
CA LEU A 564 5.93 44.67 -13.81
C LEU A 564 6.84 44.92 -15.04
N PRO A 565 7.57 46.05 -15.10
CA PRO A 565 8.35 46.42 -16.28
C PRO A 565 9.49 45.44 -16.58
N HIS A 566 10.06 44.80 -15.56
CA HIS A 566 11.13 43.81 -15.71
C HIS A 566 10.65 42.50 -16.37
N LEU A 567 9.34 42.21 -16.39
CA LEU A 567 8.75 41.00 -16.96
C LEU A 567 8.02 41.27 -18.29
N SER A 568 8.41 42.32 -19.01
CA SER A 568 7.76 42.72 -20.27
C SER A 568 7.71 41.61 -21.33
N ARG A 569 8.72 40.74 -21.39
CA ARG A 569 8.76 39.59 -22.34
C ARG A 569 7.67 38.55 -22.05
N THR A 570 7.34 38.31 -20.78
CA THR A 570 6.29 37.37 -20.35
C THR A 570 4.93 38.03 -20.14
N GLN A 571 4.81 39.33 -20.41
CA GLN A 571 3.58 40.09 -20.21
C GLN A 571 2.37 39.47 -20.93
N ARG A 572 2.53 39.08 -22.21
CA ARG A 572 1.45 38.48 -23.01
C ARG A 572 1.04 37.10 -22.47
N LEU A 573 2.00 36.31 -21.98
CA LEU A 573 1.72 35.04 -21.31
C LEU A 573 0.87 35.28 -20.07
N PHE A 574 1.26 36.21 -19.19
CA PHE A 574 0.50 36.52 -17.98
C PHE A 574 -0.92 37.00 -18.31
N GLN A 575 -1.08 37.89 -19.29
CA GLN A 575 -2.41 38.37 -19.72
C GLN A 575 -3.31 37.21 -20.18
N ASN A 576 -2.79 36.28 -20.98
CA ASN A 576 -3.56 35.10 -21.40
C ASN A 576 -3.91 34.19 -20.21
N MET A 577 -2.97 34.00 -19.28
CA MET A 577 -3.17 33.13 -18.10
C MET A 577 -4.15 33.73 -17.09
N VAL A 578 -4.29 35.06 -17.01
CA VAL A 578 -5.37 35.72 -16.23
C VAL A 578 -6.74 35.18 -16.66
N PHE A 579 -7.02 35.17 -17.97
CA PHE A 579 -8.29 34.69 -18.52
C PHE A 579 -8.46 33.18 -18.35
N ILE A 580 -7.41 32.39 -18.62
CA ILE A 580 -7.47 30.93 -18.50
C ILE A 580 -7.79 30.51 -17.06
N HIS A 581 -7.07 31.04 -16.06
CA HIS A 581 -7.33 30.69 -14.67
C HIS A 581 -8.69 31.20 -14.15
N LEU A 582 -9.16 32.35 -14.64
CA LEU A 582 -10.52 32.82 -14.35
C LEU A 582 -11.58 31.86 -14.92
N ILE A 583 -11.40 31.41 -16.17
CA ILE A 583 -12.29 30.42 -16.80
C ILE A 583 -12.26 29.10 -16.02
N VAL A 584 -11.10 28.63 -15.58
CA VAL A 584 -10.98 27.40 -14.77
C VAL A 584 -11.74 27.55 -13.44
N ALA A 585 -11.62 28.69 -12.76
CA ALA A 585 -12.36 28.95 -11.52
C ALA A 585 -13.89 28.89 -11.75
N ILE A 586 -14.36 29.55 -12.81
CA ILE A 586 -15.79 29.55 -13.20
C ILE A 586 -16.22 28.13 -13.59
N PHE A 587 -15.40 27.40 -14.34
CA PHE A 587 -15.68 26.04 -14.78
C PHE A 587 -15.84 25.08 -13.59
N ILE A 588 -14.93 25.12 -12.60
CA ILE A 588 -15.04 24.33 -11.37
C ILE A 588 -16.34 24.68 -10.63
N ALA A 589 -16.67 25.97 -10.50
CA ALA A 589 -17.89 26.41 -9.84
C ALA A 589 -19.15 25.91 -10.56
N VAL A 590 -19.25 26.11 -11.87
CA VAL A 590 -20.41 25.72 -12.67
C VAL A 590 -20.60 24.20 -12.62
N VAL A 591 -19.55 23.41 -12.85
CA VAL A 591 -19.70 21.95 -12.92
C VAL A 591 -20.13 21.35 -11.57
N ASN A 592 -19.62 21.88 -10.45
CA ASN A 592 -19.93 21.34 -9.13
C ASN A 592 -21.24 21.86 -8.51
N TYR A 593 -21.67 23.09 -8.82
CA TYR A 593 -22.89 23.67 -8.23
C TYR A 593 -24.13 23.60 -9.14
N VAL A 594 -23.97 23.47 -10.46
CA VAL A 594 -25.10 23.49 -11.40
C VAL A 594 -25.53 22.07 -11.80
N PHE A 595 -24.60 21.12 -11.86
CA PHE A 595 -24.87 19.76 -12.33
C PHE A 595 -24.70 18.74 -11.21
N GLU A 596 -25.66 17.81 -11.08
CA GLU A 596 -25.52 16.65 -10.17
C GLU A 596 -24.39 15.71 -10.62
N LYS A 597 -24.16 15.61 -11.93
CA LYS A 597 -23.05 14.84 -12.53
C LYS A 597 -22.37 15.64 -13.65
N PRO A 598 -21.03 15.67 -13.72
CA PRO A 598 -20.32 16.42 -14.76
C PRO A 598 -20.72 16.00 -16.19
N PRO A 599 -21.10 16.93 -17.07
CA PRO A 599 -21.48 16.61 -18.44
C PRO A 599 -20.29 16.06 -19.25
N SER A 600 -20.57 15.33 -20.33
CA SER A 600 -19.52 14.75 -21.20
C SER A 600 -18.55 15.80 -21.74
N ILE A 601 -19.03 16.98 -22.10
CA ILE A 601 -18.22 18.10 -22.59
C ILE A 601 -17.21 18.56 -21.53
N ALA A 602 -17.64 18.65 -20.25
CA ALA A 602 -16.74 19.03 -19.16
C ALA A 602 -15.59 18.02 -18.98
N ARG A 603 -15.87 16.72 -19.19
CA ARG A 603 -14.84 15.68 -19.17
C ARG A 603 -13.85 15.81 -20.31
N TRP A 604 -14.33 16.07 -21.53
CA TRP A 604 -13.44 16.32 -22.67
C TRP A 604 -12.50 17.51 -22.45
N ILE A 605 -13.02 18.62 -21.91
CA ILE A 605 -12.21 19.80 -21.56
C ILE A 605 -11.13 19.43 -20.54
N SER A 606 -11.50 18.70 -19.49
CA SER A 606 -10.57 18.26 -18.45
C SER A 606 -9.46 17.37 -19.02
N TRP A 607 -9.80 16.38 -19.85
CA TRP A 607 -8.81 15.51 -20.50
C TRP A 607 -7.86 16.26 -21.43
N ILE A 608 -8.36 17.19 -22.22
CA ILE A 608 -7.55 18.00 -23.15
C ILE A 608 -6.57 18.92 -22.38
N SER A 609 -6.93 19.35 -21.17
CA SER A 609 -6.07 20.23 -20.37
C SER A 609 -4.68 19.63 -20.06
N ILE A 610 -4.57 18.30 -19.93
CA ILE A 610 -3.32 17.61 -19.61
C ILE A 610 -2.27 17.76 -20.73
N PRO A 611 -2.51 17.26 -21.97
CA PRO A 611 -1.52 17.37 -23.05
C PRO A 611 -1.29 18.82 -23.47
N VAL A 612 -2.32 19.69 -23.43
CA VAL A 612 -2.16 21.12 -23.71
C VAL A 612 -1.18 21.75 -22.73
N SER A 613 -1.28 21.43 -21.44
CA SER A 613 -0.37 22.00 -20.43
C SER A 613 1.09 21.58 -20.62
N ALA A 614 1.33 20.39 -21.18
CA ALA A 614 2.68 19.90 -21.46
C ALA A 614 3.31 20.51 -22.72
N VAL A 615 2.50 20.83 -23.74
CA VAL A 615 2.99 21.29 -25.06
C VAL A 615 2.91 22.82 -25.21
N ALA A 616 1.88 23.48 -24.67
CA ALA A 616 1.66 24.91 -24.85
C ALA A 616 2.84 25.79 -24.40
N PRO A 617 3.52 25.52 -23.27
CA PRO A 617 4.70 26.27 -22.87
C PRO A 617 5.73 26.33 -24.00
N CYS A 618 6.09 25.18 -24.60
CA CYS A 618 7.03 25.06 -25.73
C CYS A 618 6.75 26.05 -26.85
N LEU A 619 5.47 26.25 -27.19
CA LEU A 619 5.03 27.03 -28.34
C LEU A 619 4.87 28.52 -28.05
N ILE A 620 4.61 28.90 -26.79
CA ILE A 620 4.20 30.28 -26.44
C ILE A 620 5.37 31.12 -25.93
N THR A 621 6.39 30.51 -25.31
CA THR A 621 7.54 31.24 -24.74
C THR A 621 8.83 31.00 -25.49
N GLU A 622 9.72 31.98 -25.47
CA GLU A 622 11.09 31.85 -25.97
C GLU A 622 11.95 30.92 -25.07
N PRO A 623 13.08 30.37 -25.56
CA PRO A 623 13.92 29.42 -24.83
C PRO A 623 14.81 30.08 -23.76
N TYR A 624 14.21 30.88 -22.88
CA TYR A 624 14.82 31.39 -21.65
C TYR A 624 14.36 30.54 -20.47
N ILE A 625 15.27 30.30 -19.53
CA ILE A 625 15.00 29.42 -18.39
C ILE A 625 13.80 29.92 -17.59
N VAL A 626 13.81 31.20 -17.22
CA VAL A 626 12.78 31.77 -16.33
C VAL A 626 11.40 31.76 -17.01
N ASP A 627 11.32 32.15 -18.28
CA ASP A 627 10.07 32.17 -19.04
C ASP A 627 9.44 30.79 -19.16
N ARG A 628 10.28 29.79 -19.45
CA ARG A 628 9.85 28.39 -19.59
C ARG A 628 9.34 27.84 -18.26
N LEU A 629 10.06 28.08 -17.17
CA LEU A 629 9.63 27.66 -15.83
C LEU A 629 8.29 28.30 -15.46
N ILE A 630 8.11 29.61 -15.70
CA ILE A 630 6.85 30.32 -15.45
C ILE A 630 5.73 29.73 -16.29
N ALA A 631 5.95 29.52 -17.60
CA ALA A 631 4.94 28.96 -18.49
C ALA A 631 4.51 27.56 -18.09
N TYR A 632 5.45 26.67 -17.76
CA TYR A 632 5.13 25.33 -17.27
C TYR A 632 4.38 25.36 -15.94
N ALA A 633 4.81 26.20 -14.99
CA ALA A 633 4.12 26.34 -13.70
C ALA A 633 2.66 26.80 -13.89
N LEU A 634 2.40 27.81 -14.72
CA LEU A 634 1.05 28.32 -14.97
C LEU A 634 0.19 27.31 -15.75
N CYS A 635 0.74 26.67 -16.78
CA CYS A 635 0.00 25.69 -17.57
C CYS A 635 -0.36 24.45 -16.74
N PHE A 636 0.60 23.80 -16.07
CA PHE A 636 0.32 22.59 -15.28
C PHE A 636 -0.56 22.83 -14.06
N TYR A 637 -0.65 24.07 -13.59
CA TYR A 637 -1.59 24.45 -12.53
C TYR A 637 -3.06 24.21 -12.93
N VAL A 638 -3.38 24.25 -14.23
CA VAL A 638 -4.74 24.00 -14.75
C VAL A 638 -5.19 22.56 -14.48
N PRO A 639 -4.57 21.50 -15.05
CA PRO A 639 -4.99 20.13 -14.78
C PRO A 639 -4.87 19.77 -13.29
N TYR A 640 -3.89 20.32 -12.56
CA TYR A 640 -3.79 20.10 -11.12
C TYR A 640 -4.99 20.67 -10.34
N SER A 641 -5.46 21.87 -10.70
CA SER A 641 -6.65 22.48 -10.10
C SER A 641 -7.93 21.69 -10.41
N LEU A 642 -8.04 21.12 -11.62
CA LEU A 642 -9.17 20.27 -12.01
C LEU A 642 -9.15 18.91 -11.28
N LEU A 643 -7.99 18.44 -10.84
CA LEU A 643 -7.83 17.23 -10.04
C LEU A 643 -7.92 17.50 -8.53
N SER A 644 -8.19 18.74 -8.09
CA SER A 644 -8.21 19.12 -6.67
C SER A 644 -9.63 19.15 -6.09
N ILE A 645 -9.79 18.65 -4.86
CA ILE A 645 -11.11 18.61 -4.16
C ILE A 645 -11.17 19.45 -2.88
N SER A 646 -10.04 20.02 -2.45
CA SER A 646 -9.91 20.80 -1.22
C SER A 646 -8.77 21.84 -1.35
N TYR A 647 -7.99 22.08 -0.30
CA TYR A 647 -6.92 23.09 -0.23
C TYR A 647 -5.65 22.78 -1.06
N GLU A 648 -5.64 21.70 -1.84
CA GLU A 648 -4.45 21.18 -2.54
C GLU A 648 -3.84 22.19 -3.52
N SER A 649 -4.68 22.82 -4.34
CA SER A 649 -4.27 23.82 -5.30
C SER A 649 -3.69 25.07 -4.62
N LEU A 650 -4.17 25.42 -3.42
CA LEU A 650 -3.66 26.54 -2.63
C LEU A 650 -2.27 26.23 -2.05
N PHE A 651 -2.08 25.01 -1.55
CA PHE A 651 -0.76 24.54 -1.11
C PHE A 651 0.26 24.65 -2.26
N VAL A 652 -0.08 24.10 -3.45
CA VAL A 652 0.81 24.17 -4.61
C VAL A 652 1.08 25.61 -5.03
N LEU A 653 0.09 26.50 -4.97
CA LEU A 653 0.29 27.92 -5.30
C LEU A 653 1.37 28.58 -4.43
N ILE A 654 1.31 28.37 -3.12
CA ILE A 654 2.31 28.91 -2.17
C ILE A 654 3.66 28.21 -2.38
N PHE A 655 3.65 26.90 -2.61
CA PHE A 655 4.85 26.12 -2.86
C PHE A 655 5.59 26.56 -4.14
N LEU A 656 4.87 26.98 -5.19
CA LEU A 656 5.49 27.53 -6.41
C LEU A 656 6.26 28.83 -6.16
N ILE A 657 5.82 29.65 -5.19
CA ILE A 657 6.56 30.86 -4.79
C ILE A 657 7.89 30.46 -4.13
N VAL A 658 7.88 29.47 -3.25
CA VAL A 658 9.10 28.90 -2.64
C VAL A 658 10.02 28.35 -3.73
N LEU A 659 9.49 27.59 -4.68
CA LEU A 659 10.27 27.03 -5.78
C LEU A 659 10.92 28.11 -6.65
N ALA A 660 10.18 29.18 -6.98
CA ALA A 660 10.71 30.30 -7.76
C ALA A 660 11.83 31.05 -7.00
N LEU A 661 11.66 31.27 -5.70
CA LEU A 661 12.68 31.89 -4.85
C LEU A 661 13.93 31.02 -4.71
N PHE A 662 13.77 29.69 -4.62
CA PHE A 662 14.90 28.76 -4.60
C PHE A 662 15.75 28.88 -5.88
N VAL A 663 15.11 28.87 -7.07
CA VAL A 663 15.81 29.09 -8.34
C VAL A 663 16.51 30.46 -8.32
N ARG A 664 15.85 31.51 -7.83
CA ARG A 664 16.48 32.84 -7.71
C ARG A 664 17.70 32.84 -6.79
N PHE A 665 17.70 32.06 -5.70
CA PHE A 665 18.84 31.97 -4.76
C PHE A 665 20.05 31.28 -5.38
N GLU A 666 19.82 30.19 -6.13
CA GLU A 666 20.89 29.48 -6.86
C GLU A 666 21.56 30.38 -7.92
N PHE A 667 20.81 31.31 -8.52
CA PHE A 667 21.34 32.36 -9.40
C PHE A 667 21.57 33.71 -8.68
N GLY A 668 21.79 33.69 -7.36
CA GLY A 668 21.99 34.89 -6.53
C GLY A 668 23.17 35.78 -6.93
N HIS A 669 24.13 35.23 -7.67
CA HIS A 669 25.31 35.93 -8.17
C HIS A 669 25.02 36.81 -9.41
N LEU A 670 23.90 36.60 -10.10
CA LEU A 670 23.49 37.37 -11.27
C LEU A 670 22.57 38.54 -10.88
N SER A 671 22.65 39.63 -11.64
CA SER A 671 21.63 40.70 -11.58
C SER A 671 20.28 40.20 -12.08
N ASP A 672 19.20 40.88 -11.72
CA ASP A 672 17.84 40.47 -12.13
C ASP A 672 17.67 40.50 -13.67
N ILE A 673 18.34 41.42 -14.37
CA ILE A 673 18.31 41.50 -15.83
C ILE A 673 19.02 40.30 -16.46
N GLU A 674 20.22 39.97 -15.98
CA GLU A 674 20.99 38.81 -16.46
C GLU A 674 20.28 37.49 -16.18
N PHE A 675 19.69 37.35 -14.99
CA PHE A 675 18.91 36.17 -14.62
C PHE A 675 17.69 35.96 -15.52
N LEU A 676 16.95 37.03 -15.83
CA LEU A 676 15.81 36.96 -16.74
C LEU A 676 16.24 36.70 -18.19
N GLN A 677 17.41 37.16 -18.61
CA GLN A 677 17.95 36.94 -19.97
C GLN A 677 18.71 35.63 -20.12
N LEU A 678 18.72 34.77 -19.10
CA LEU A 678 19.42 33.50 -19.11
C LEU A 678 18.78 32.50 -20.08
N LYS A 679 19.46 32.21 -21.19
CA LYS A 679 19.02 31.24 -22.19
C LYS A 679 19.18 29.80 -21.67
N ILE A 680 18.38 28.91 -22.25
CA ILE A 680 18.55 27.46 -22.10
C ILE A 680 19.77 27.06 -22.91
N ASP A 681 20.84 26.76 -22.20
CA ASP A 681 22.06 26.18 -22.74
C ASP A 681 22.57 25.11 -21.76
N SER A 682 23.48 24.26 -22.25
CA SER A 682 24.14 23.23 -21.45
C SER A 682 25.54 23.69 -21.03
N VAL A 683 25.61 24.80 -20.29
CA VAL A 683 26.87 25.27 -19.69
C VAL A 683 27.11 24.55 -18.37
N LYS A 684 28.36 24.18 -18.07
CA LYS A 684 28.72 23.56 -16.79
C LYS A 684 28.26 24.44 -15.63
N ALA A 685 27.41 23.87 -14.76
CA ALA A 685 26.98 24.52 -13.54
C ALA A 685 28.17 24.69 -12.58
N ALA A 686 28.06 25.62 -11.63
CA ALA A 686 29.03 25.72 -10.54
C ALA A 686 29.08 24.39 -9.76
N THR A 687 30.28 23.82 -9.67
CA THR A 687 30.53 22.51 -9.04
C THR A 687 31.22 22.68 -7.68
N GLY A 688 30.79 21.87 -6.73
CA GLY A 688 31.36 21.81 -5.39
C GLY A 688 30.55 20.87 -4.52
N GLU A 689 31.22 19.95 -3.81
CA GLU A 689 30.57 18.87 -3.06
C GLU A 689 29.51 19.39 -2.08
N TYR A 690 29.83 20.49 -1.37
CA TYR A 690 28.89 21.15 -0.46
C TYR A 690 27.63 21.69 -1.18
N VAL A 691 27.79 22.29 -2.36
CA VAL A 691 26.69 22.86 -3.15
C VAL A 691 25.79 21.73 -3.68
N GLU A 692 26.39 20.65 -4.16
CA GLU A 692 25.67 19.48 -4.68
C GLU A 692 24.90 18.75 -3.57
N LEU A 693 25.53 18.56 -2.42
CA LEU A 693 24.87 17.98 -1.24
C LEU A 693 23.69 18.85 -0.77
N ARG A 694 23.88 20.18 -0.69
CA ARG A 694 22.80 21.11 -0.36
C ARG A 694 21.63 20.99 -1.35
N ARG A 695 21.93 20.99 -2.65
CA ARG A 695 20.91 20.83 -3.71
C ARG A 695 20.17 19.51 -3.58
N ALA A 696 20.86 18.41 -3.29
CA ALA A 696 20.22 17.10 -3.09
C ALA A 696 19.29 17.07 -1.87
N VAL A 697 19.73 17.62 -0.71
CA VAL A 697 18.89 17.71 0.49
C VAL A 697 17.64 18.55 0.23
N VAL A 698 17.79 19.71 -0.44
CA VAL A 698 16.65 20.56 -0.81
C VAL A 698 15.73 19.86 -1.82
N CYS A 699 16.29 19.12 -2.78
CA CYS A 699 15.54 18.36 -3.77
C CYS A 699 14.65 17.31 -3.11
N VAL A 700 15.23 16.45 -2.26
CA VAL A 700 14.48 15.44 -1.52
C VAL A 700 13.44 16.11 -0.61
N SER A 701 13.81 17.19 0.08
CA SER A 701 12.87 17.96 0.91
C SER A 701 11.67 18.48 0.10
N PHE A 702 11.90 19.04 -1.09
CA PHE A 702 10.84 19.54 -1.96
C PHE A 702 9.95 18.41 -2.50
N VAL A 703 10.53 17.26 -2.86
CA VAL A 703 9.72 16.09 -3.23
C VAL A 703 8.84 15.65 -2.07
N LEU A 704 9.39 15.54 -0.85
CA LEU A 704 8.59 15.23 0.35
C LEU A 704 7.51 16.28 0.62
N CYS A 705 7.80 17.57 0.40
CA CYS A 705 6.80 18.63 0.51
C CYS A 705 5.64 18.40 -0.46
N THR A 706 5.94 18.08 -1.72
CA THR A 706 4.89 17.81 -2.72
C THR A 706 4.13 16.51 -2.47
N LEU A 707 4.80 15.52 -1.89
CA LEU A 707 4.25 14.20 -1.58
C LEU A 707 3.52 14.12 -0.24
N PHE A 708 3.62 15.09 0.66
CA PHE A 708 2.97 14.99 1.98
C PHE A 708 2.24 16.27 2.40
N GLY A 709 2.46 17.38 1.71
CA GLY A 709 1.89 18.69 2.04
C GLY A 709 0.36 18.73 2.07
N THR A 710 -0.31 17.87 1.29
CA THR A 710 -1.78 17.84 1.20
C THR A 710 -2.42 16.54 1.69
N GLY A 711 -1.63 15.55 2.15
CA GLY A 711 -2.11 14.30 2.78
C GLY A 711 -2.47 13.12 1.85
N ASN A 712 -2.64 11.94 2.46
CA ASN A 712 -3.12 10.65 1.91
C ASN A 712 -2.30 9.93 0.81
N PHE A 713 -0.99 10.12 0.78
CA PHE A 713 -0.13 9.46 -0.22
C PHE A 713 0.37 8.06 0.20
N ALA A 714 0.29 7.73 1.49
CA ALA A 714 0.74 6.43 2.02
C ALA A 714 -0.19 5.26 1.64
N SER A 715 -1.38 5.52 1.09
CA SER A 715 -2.27 4.48 0.58
C SER A 715 -3.08 5.00 -0.62
N ILE A 716 -2.85 4.43 -1.80
CA ILE A 716 -3.63 4.76 -3.02
C ILE A 716 -5.14 4.49 -2.80
N ASN A 717 -5.48 3.56 -1.90
CA ASN A 717 -6.86 3.23 -1.53
C ASN A 717 -7.54 4.31 -0.67
N SER A 718 -6.79 5.29 -0.15
CA SER A 718 -7.31 6.39 0.65
C SER A 718 -7.76 7.61 -0.18
N PHE A 719 -7.56 7.57 -1.51
CA PHE A 719 -8.02 8.63 -2.40
C PHE A 719 -9.54 8.60 -2.56
N ASN A 720 -10.18 9.74 -2.33
CA ASN A 720 -11.60 9.88 -2.57
C ASN A 720 -11.88 9.88 -4.09
N PRO A 721 -12.75 8.97 -4.59
CA PRO A 721 -13.08 8.89 -6.02
C PRO A 721 -13.58 10.21 -6.62
N SER A 722 -14.15 11.10 -5.80
CA SER A 722 -14.61 12.43 -6.23
C SER A 722 -13.52 13.30 -6.85
N THR A 723 -12.24 13.03 -6.52
CA THR A 723 -11.05 13.63 -7.14
C THR A 723 -11.06 13.54 -8.68
N LEU A 724 -11.71 12.50 -9.21
CA LEU A 724 -11.66 12.15 -10.62
C LEU A 724 -12.98 12.43 -11.36
N ASN A 725 -14.00 12.97 -10.68
CA ASN A 725 -15.34 13.20 -11.24
C ASN A 725 -15.31 14.09 -12.50
N LEU A 726 -14.38 15.04 -12.57
CA LEU A 726 -14.21 15.92 -13.74
C LEU A 726 -13.59 15.20 -14.95
N PHE A 727 -13.04 13.99 -14.79
CA PHE A 727 -12.36 13.23 -15.84
C PHE A 727 -13.11 11.95 -16.23
N ILE A 728 -13.66 11.23 -15.25
CA ILE A 728 -14.34 9.95 -15.46
C ILE A 728 -15.70 9.94 -14.75
N SER A 729 -16.64 9.19 -15.30
CA SER A 729 -17.97 8.99 -14.72
C SER A 729 -18.29 7.53 -14.40
N VAL A 730 -17.45 6.61 -14.89
CA VAL A 730 -17.58 5.16 -14.71
C VAL A 730 -16.35 4.68 -13.97
N PHE A 731 -16.56 3.79 -13.01
CA PHE A 731 -15.48 3.19 -12.25
C PHE A 731 -14.53 2.43 -13.18
N SER A 732 -13.28 2.87 -13.25
CA SER A 732 -12.21 2.24 -14.05
C SER A 732 -10.92 2.27 -13.22
N PRO A 733 -10.60 1.19 -12.48
CA PRO A 733 -9.48 1.16 -11.53
C PRO A 733 -8.15 1.60 -12.15
N PHE A 734 -7.85 1.14 -13.37
CA PHE A 734 -6.59 1.45 -14.05
C PHE A 734 -6.51 2.93 -14.47
N THR A 735 -7.58 3.47 -15.06
CA THR A 735 -7.61 4.89 -15.46
C THR A 735 -7.57 5.79 -14.23
N MET A 736 -8.26 5.40 -13.15
CA MET A 736 -8.23 6.10 -11.87
C MET A 736 -6.82 6.16 -11.29
N ALA A 737 -6.13 5.01 -11.22
CA ALA A 737 -4.76 4.94 -10.75
C ALA A 737 -3.82 5.83 -11.58
N ILE A 738 -3.94 5.83 -12.92
CA ILE A 738 -3.12 6.68 -13.80
C ILE A 738 -3.32 8.17 -13.51
N LEU A 739 -4.58 8.62 -13.38
CA LEU A 739 -4.88 10.03 -13.10
C LEU A 739 -4.42 10.47 -11.70
N LEU A 740 -4.55 9.59 -10.71
CA LEU A 740 -4.02 9.84 -9.38
C LEU A 740 -2.50 9.95 -9.41
N VAL A 741 -1.80 8.99 -10.02
CA VAL A 741 -0.34 9.04 -10.21
C VAL A 741 0.08 10.31 -10.96
N LEU A 742 -0.65 10.71 -12.00
CA LEU A 742 -0.39 11.97 -12.71
C LEU A 742 -0.51 13.18 -11.77
N LYS A 743 -1.57 13.25 -10.94
CA LYS A 743 -1.73 14.30 -9.93
C LYS A 743 -0.51 14.38 -9.01
N LEU A 744 0.06 13.23 -8.62
CA LEU A 744 1.28 13.15 -7.79
C LEU A 744 2.51 13.67 -8.51
N LEU A 745 2.68 13.26 -9.77
CA LEU A 745 3.87 13.56 -10.55
C LEU A 745 3.91 15.01 -11.02
N LEU A 746 2.77 15.72 -11.15
CA LEU A 746 2.73 17.10 -11.64
C LEU A 746 3.56 18.09 -10.79
N PRO A 747 3.37 18.20 -9.45
CA PRO A 747 4.23 19.04 -8.64
C PRO A 747 5.70 18.57 -8.59
N ILE A 748 5.95 17.26 -8.59
CA ILE A 748 7.32 16.71 -8.61
C ILE A 748 8.01 17.07 -9.93
N LEU A 749 7.29 17.05 -11.05
CA LEU A 749 7.80 17.46 -12.36
C LEU A 749 8.21 18.94 -12.34
N LEU A 750 7.43 19.82 -11.71
CA LEU A 750 7.80 21.24 -11.55
C LEU A 750 9.06 21.40 -10.70
N VAL A 751 9.20 20.64 -9.62
CA VAL A 751 10.44 20.57 -8.83
C VAL A 751 11.61 20.10 -9.70
N SER A 752 11.44 19.02 -10.47
CA SER A 752 12.46 18.52 -11.39
C SER A 752 12.84 19.54 -12.46
N MET A 753 11.89 20.31 -13.00
CA MET A 753 12.18 21.40 -13.96
C MET A 753 13.03 22.50 -13.33
N ALA A 754 12.71 22.91 -12.10
CA ALA A 754 13.49 23.90 -11.36
C ALA A 754 14.92 23.39 -11.09
N PHE A 755 15.09 22.14 -10.67
CA PHE A 755 16.42 21.56 -10.45
C PHE A 755 17.20 21.37 -11.74
N ALA A 756 16.58 20.90 -12.82
CA ALA A 756 17.20 20.81 -14.14
C ALA A 756 17.70 22.20 -14.62
N ALA A 757 16.92 23.26 -14.36
CA ALA A 757 17.32 24.63 -14.65
C ALA A 757 18.50 25.12 -13.78
N VAL A 758 18.49 24.82 -12.47
CA VAL A 758 19.57 25.18 -11.52
C VAL A 758 20.89 24.53 -11.92
N VAL A 759 20.86 23.28 -12.36
CA VAL A 759 22.05 22.56 -12.86
C VAL A 759 22.32 22.80 -14.36
N ARG A 760 21.67 23.80 -14.96
CA ARG A 760 21.90 24.24 -16.35
C ARG A 760 21.75 23.11 -17.38
N PHE A 761 20.85 22.16 -17.13
CA PHE A 761 20.60 21.00 -18.00
C PHE A 761 21.84 20.15 -18.30
N ASP A 762 22.90 20.31 -17.49
CA ASP A 762 24.13 19.56 -17.63
C ASP A 762 23.92 18.11 -17.16
N GLN A 763 24.16 17.17 -18.05
CA GLN A 763 23.88 15.75 -17.79
C GLN A 763 24.74 15.18 -16.67
N GLU A 764 26.00 15.64 -16.54
CA GLU A 764 26.90 15.22 -15.46
C GLU A 764 26.38 15.72 -14.10
N SER A 765 26.00 16.99 -14.03
CA SER A 765 25.42 17.59 -12.82
C SER A 765 24.06 16.96 -12.44
N ILE A 766 23.21 16.64 -13.41
CA ILE A 766 21.94 15.92 -13.17
C ILE A 766 22.24 14.52 -12.61
N GLN A 767 23.19 13.80 -13.20
CA GLN A 767 23.59 12.48 -12.71
C GLN A 767 24.09 12.55 -11.26
N ARG A 768 24.95 13.53 -10.93
CA ARG A 768 25.46 13.73 -9.57
C ARG A 768 24.34 14.06 -8.58
N LEU A 769 23.39 14.93 -8.96
CA LEU A 769 22.21 15.26 -8.14
C LEU A 769 21.34 14.01 -7.88
N CYS A 770 21.11 13.19 -8.91
CA CYS A 770 20.38 11.93 -8.78
C CYS A 770 21.11 10.95 -7.85
N CYS A 771 22.43 10.81 -7.98
CA CYS A 771 23.23 9.94 -7.12
C CYS A 771 23.19 10.39 -5.65
N PHE A 772 23.35 11.68 -5.35
CA PHE A 772 23.20 12.17 -3.98
C PHE A 772 21.78 11.93 -3.45
N SER A 773 20.74 12.24 -4.23
CA SER A 773 19.35 12.02 -3.83
C SER A 773 19.06 10.53 -3.57
N LEU A 774 19.62 9.64 -4.40
CA LEU A 774 19.52 8.18 -4.26
C LEU A 774 20.10 7.70 -2.93
N ILE A 775 21.24 8.25 -2.48
CA ILE A 775 21.82 7.92 -1.17
C ILE A 775 20.80 8.20 -0.05
N PHE A 776 20.18 9.38 -0.02
CA PHE A 776 19.18 9.71 1.01
C PHE A 776 17.98 8.76 0.95
N THR A 777 17.42 8.51 -0.24
CA THR A 777 16.25 7.64 -0.39
C THR A 777 16.56 6.17 -0.08
N ASP A 778 17.77 5.68 -0.35
CA ASP A 778 18.16 4.30 -0.06
C ASP A 778 18.33 4.08 1.44
N PHE A 779 18.90 5.04 2.19
CA PHE A 779 18.92 4.99 3.65
C PHE A 779 17.51 5.03 4.25
N MET A 780 16.62 5.89 3.74
CA MET A 780 15.22 5.90 4.16
C MET A 780 14.52 4.56 3.87
N SER A 781 14.74 4.00 2.67
CA SER A 781 14.17 2.71 2.28
C SER A 781 14.67 1.58 3.16
N MET A 782 15.96 1.58 3.53
CA MET A 782 16.52 0.64 4.50
C MET A 782 15.85 0.78 5.88
N CYS A 783 15.56 2.00 6.35
CA CYS A 783 14.80 2.20 7.59
C CYS A 783 13.39 1.61 7.50
N PHE A 784 12.67 1.86 6.40
CA PHE A 784 11.31 1.33 6.20
C PHE A 784 11.29 -0.19 6.02
N PHE A 785 12.33 -0.78 5.42
CA PHE A 785 12.45 -2.23 5.31
C PHE A 785 12.39 -2.93 6.68
N HIS A 786 13.08 -2.37 7.69
CA HIS A 786 13.04 -2.90 9.07
C HIS A 786 11.74 -2.57 9.82
N GLN A 787 10.93 -1.66 9.29
CA GLN A 787 9.61 -1.31 9.82
C GLN A 787 8.46 -2.03 9.11
N LEU A 788 8.75 -2.86 8.10
CA LEU A 788 7.73 -3.64 7.39
C LEU A 788 6.99 -4.53 8.39
N ARG A 789 5.66 -4.38 8.38
CA ARG A 789 4.74 -5.17 9.21
C ARG A 789 4.20 -6.34 8.40
N ASP A 790 4.20 -7.49 9.04
CA ASP A 790 3.60 -8.73 8.55
C ASP A 790 2.45 -9.23 9.45
N GLU A 791 1.99 -8.38 10.38
CA GLU A 791 0.86 -8.60 11.27
C GLU A 791 0.16 -7.26 11.51
N GLY A 792 -1.10 -7.31 11.94
CA GLY A 792 -1.92 -6.12 12.18
C GLY A 792 -2.88 -5.81 11.04
N SER A 793 -3.55 -4.65 11.11
CA SER A 793 -4.58 -4.27 10.15
C SER A 793 -4.03 -4.21 8.73
N TRP A 794 -4.88 -4.39 7.71
CA TRP A 794 -4.43 -4.17 6.33
C TRP A 794 -3.86 -2.77 6.16
N LEU A 795 -4.50 -1.79 6.79
CA LEU A 795 -4.02 -0.42 6.76
C LEU A 795 -2.59 -0.34 7.29
N ASP A 796 -2.26 -1.00 8.40
CA ASP A 796 -0.90 -1.02 8.94
C ASP A 796 0.11 -1.72 8.02
N ILE A 797 -0.24 -2.91 7.52
CA ILE A 797 0.61 -3.70 6.63
C ILE A 797 0.82 -2.95 5.32
N GLY A 798 -0.27 -2.53 4.68
CA GLY A 798 -0.32 -1.76 3.45
C GLY A 798 0.42 -0.45 3.57
N MET A 799 0.23 0.33 4.64
CA MET A 799 0.99 1.56 4.88
C MET A 799 2.48 1.26 5.00
N SER A 800 2.90 0.23 5.75
CA SER A 800 4.34 -0.09 5.88
C SER A 800 4.97 -0.47 4.54
N ILE A 801 4.26 -1.26 3.72
CA ILE A 801 4.70 -1.64 2.36
C ILE A 801 4.74 -0.41 1.45
N SER A 802 3.70 0.41 1.47
CA SER A 802 3.60 1.62 0.65
C SER A 802 4.68 2.64 1.03
N GLN A 803 4.98 2.85 2.31
CA GLN A 803 6.08 3.70 2.76
C GLN A 803 7.42 3.22 2.20
N PHE A 804 7.69 1.90 2.27
CA PHE A 804 8.90 1.31 1.71
C PHE A 804 8.98 1.48 0.17
N ILE A 805 7.90 1.16 -0.56
CA ILE A 805 7.86 1.27 -2.02
C ILE A 805 7.97 2.73 -2.48
N VAL A 806 7.20 3.65 -1.87
CA VAL A 806 7.24 5.08 -2.21
C VAL A 806 8.64 5.63 -2.00
N SER A 807 9.30 5.28 -0.88
CA SER A 807 10.68 5.67 -0.60
C SER A 807 11.64 5.22 -1.72
N MET A 808 11.54 3.97 -2.20
CA MET A 808 12.34 3.49 -3.33
C MET A 808 11.97 4.15 -4.67
N CYS A 809 10.69 4.43 -4.89
CA CYS A 809 10.21 5.02 -6.14
C CYS A 809 10.57 6.51 -6.29
N ILE A 810 10.87 7.24 -5.20
CA ILE A 810 11.26 8.65 -5.27
C ILE A 810 12.50 8.85 -6.16
N SER A 811 13.54 8.04 -6.00
CA SER A 811 14.77 8.19 -6.78
C SER A 811 14.57 7.87 -8.26
N LEU A 812 13.79 6.82 -8.56
CA LEU A 812 13.41 6.46 -9.93
C LEU A 812 12.56 7.56 -10.58
N ALA A 813 11.56 8.08 -9.87
CA ALA A 813 10.72 9.16 -10.34
C ALA A 813 11.54 10.42 -10.60
N LEU A 814 12.45 10.79 -9.70
CA LEU A 814 13.36 11.92 -9.87
C LEU A 814 14.24 11.77 -11.12
N LEU A 815 14.83 10.60 -11.35
CA LEU A 815 15.67 10.34 -12.53
C LEU A 815 14.88 10.54 -13.84
N ILE A 816 13.69 9.93 -13.91
CA ILE A 816 12.82 10.02 -15.10
C ILE A 816 12.36 11.46 -15.30
N LEU A 817 11.89 12.13 -14.25
CA LEU A 817 11.35 13.49 -14.32
C LEU A 817 12.42 14.55 -14.58
N LEU A 818 13.65 14.41 -14.06
CA LEU A 818 14.78 15.30 -14.37
C LEU A 818 15.21 15.16 -15.84
N SER A 819 15.25 13.93 -16.35
CA SER A 819 15.51 13.67 -17.77
C SER A 819 14.40 14.26 -18.65
N LEU A 820 13.13 13.99 -18.32
CA LEU A 820 11.97 14.55 -19.01
C LEU A 820 11.97 16.08 -18.99
N SER A 821 12.26 16.68 -17.83
CA SER A 821 12.37 18.12 -17.65
C SER A 821 13.41 18.73 -18.59
N SER A 822 14.58 18.09 -18.71
CA SER A 822 15.63 18.56 -19.62
C SER A 822 15.17 18.56 -21.08
N HIS A 823 14.47 17.49 -21.51
CA HIS A 823 13.91 17.42 -22.86
C HIS A 823 12.81 18.47 -23.08
N MET A 824 11.84 18.57 -22.17
CA MET A 824 10.71 19.51 -22.23
C MET A 824 11.16 20.97 -22.26
N MET A 825 12.13 21.34 -21.41
CA MET A 825 12.65 22.71 -21.37
C MET A 825 13.45 23.04 -22.64
N SER A 826 14.14 22.08 -23.25
CA SER A 826 15.01 22.26 -24.42
C SER A 826 14.32 22.19 -25.79
N LEU A 827 13.01 21.92 -25.84
CA LEU A 827 12.28 21.42 -27.01
C LEU A 827 12.11 22.38 -28.20
N ASP A 828 12.92 23.43 -28.32
CA ASP A 828 12.68 24.57 -29.21
C ASP A 828 13.87 24.97 -30.09
N SER A 829 14.68 24.00 -30.54
CA SER A 829 15.78 24.26 -31.49
C SER A 829 15.62 23.58 -32.86
N LYS A 830 14.81 22.51 -32.98
CA LYS A 830 14.71 21.73 -34.24
C LYS A 830 13.44 21.99 -35.06
N PHE A 831 12.33 22.38 -34.42
CA PHE A 831 11.04 22.54 -35.11
C PHE A 831 10.89 23.92 -35.77
N GLN A 832 11.34 25.00 -35.11
CA GLN A 832 11.31 26.35 -35.69
C GLN A 832 12.31 26.51 -36.86
N PHE A 833 13.47 25.85 -36.83
CA PHE A 833 14.46 25.92 -37.91
C PHE A 833 13.95 25.23 -39.19
N LYS A 834 13.23 24.11 -39.07
CA LYS A 834 12.60 23.43 -40.21
C LYS A 834 11.47 24.25 -40.83
N PHE A 835 10.64 24.92 -40.03
CA PHE A 835 9.57 25.78 -40.55
C PHE A 835 10.10 27.06 -41.21
N LYS A 836 11.20 27.61 -40.71
CA LYS A 836 11.87 28.77 -41.31
C LYS A 836 12.56 28.41 -42.63
N GLN A 837 13.22 27.25 -42.70
CA GLN A 837 13.75 26.70 -43.96
C GLN A 837 12.65 26.37 -44.97
N LEU A 838 11.50 25.83 -44.55
CA LEU A 838 10.36 25.59 -45.45
C LEU A 838 9.79 26.89 -46.03
N LYS A 839 9.70 27.97 -45.22
CA LYS A 839 9.30 29.30 -45.70
C LYS A 839 10.35 29.96 -46.60
N GLU A 840 11.64 29.80 -46.32
CA GLU A 840 12.71 30.32 -47.18
C GLU A 840 12.77 29.56 -48.51
N VAL A 841 12.50 28.25 -48.53
CA VAL A 841 12.39 27.42 -49.75
C VAL A 841 11.12 27.75 -50.55
N GLU A 842 9.98 28.05 -49.91
CA GLU A 842 8.77 28.54 -50.60
C GLU A 842 8.96 29.95 -51.19
N SER A 843 9.76 30.82 -50.54
CA SER A 843 10.08 32.16 -51.06
C SER A 843 11.16 32.18 -52.16
N ALA A 844 11.84 31.05 -52.40
CA ALA A 844 12.92 30.92 -53.37
C ALA A 844 12.50 30.23 -54.68
N VAL A 845 11.19 30.02 -54.91
CA VAL A 845 10.67 29.59 -56.21
C VAL A 845 10.59 30.82 -57.13
N PRO A 846 11.35 30.89 -58.24
CA PRO A 846 11.28 32.02 -59.16
C PRO A 846 9.95 32.00 -59.94
N ASP A 847 9.30 33.15 -60.07
CA ASP A 847 8.31 33.44 -61.10
C ASP A 847 8.95 33.27 -62.49
N ARG A 848 8.96 32.05 -63.00
CA ARG A 848 9.10 31.74 -64.43
C ARG A 848 7.94 30.81 -64.75
N PHE A 849 6.82 31.40 -65.16
CA PHE A 849 5.78 30.88 -66.07
C PHE A 849 4.50 31.70 -65.85
N ARG A 850 4.59 33.00 -66.14
CA ARG A 850 3.44 33.81 -66.57
C ARG A 850 3.90 34.59 -67.80
N ASP A 851 3.08 34.49 -68.84
CA ASP A 851 3.16 35.14 -70.15
C ASP A 851 4.13 34.51 -71.17
N ASP A 852 3.58 33.61 -72.00
CA ASP A 852 3.37 33.89 -73.42
C ASP A 852 2.63 32.73 -74.12
N GLY A 853 1.52 33.03 -74.80
CA GLY A 853 0.82 32.04 -75.62
C GLY A 853 -0.61 32.37 -76.03
N SER A 854 -0.82 33.53 -76.67
CA SER A 854 -1.91 33.69 -77.64
C SER A 854 -1.31 33.71 -79.06
N ALA A 855 -1.35 32.56 -79.74
CA ALA A 855 -1.43 32.39 -81.20
C ALA A 855 -1.54 30.88 -81.51
#